data_AF-A0ABD7E5D5-F1
#
_entry.id   AF-A0ABD7E5D5-F1
#
_cell.length_a   1.000
_cell.length_b   1.000
_cell.length_c   1.000
_cell.angle_alpha   90.00
_cell.angle_beta   90.00
_cell.angle_gamma   90.00
#
_symmetry.space_group_name_H-M   'P 1'
#
loop_
_entity.id
_entity.type
_entity.pdbx_description
1 polymer ?
#
loop_
_entity_poly.entity_id
_entity_poly.type
_entity_poly.pdbx_seq_one_letter_code
_entity_poly.pdbx_strand_id
1 'polypeptide(L)'
;MMDHPHARQLLGFYRSCYLADSRDLDLDNLGKLPANRWAWLDGREELASGGIPLLPLSAELGRALAEAQALYQRELQLVYGVLPICGRLQLESGGSQTICGPLFYYEASLQPTADGQSYLLAIDPQQVHGNWRLLRRLFDESGNANLDGLPLPTGTLDAASLGQLLAWVARNMRVREVSEAAGFPHLADVETLAKAQRRRSLSLQAGAFVALVPRGSGSRGIAHELQLLQDTERLSPALLQLLGETPSVQTAGSASTPQRLPAQLSSAQCQALANAASYPLSQISGPPGTGKSYSLAALALDRYLQGESVLLVSRSAQAVRVIAHKLREDFGLRDGVLEGDGQSLRQALRERMERLLQGEFEWVSEQAEERQRSELDVLTQAERRLSADFRKRCEQAVRWSRLLLRAERGSLAFWQRWLQVPWVRKRIGSSVRPWALLDELRDCQQRRQLLSREHLNSHRALNLKRLLVSDRALFVRYNQAIRARNSQRQLALFEDIDPARLLAAFPIWVVTLDELHRLLPLRAELFDVMVMDEATQCDIASALPAFQRCKRAVVTGDARQLRHISFLSRVRETQLLQRAGLQAEEREAWSYRDNSVLDLVGLQLASQEAVGFLDEHFRSRPALIRFSNELFYDQRLRVMKERPGLDACDSLQLLRIEGQRGRNGANEAEVERVLELITAHLAEYQSSPLKPSIGVLSPFRDQVERIRLRIGATLPLEQLREFRLLVDTPYGFQGEERDLMILSFAIDRESSQAANYLNRADLFNVAITRARERQVLLFSGDERQLSATHLLRRYLEFLQKPGVSWQAGAVQDTRQNLCQALESQGVSVWSHYPLAGQVLDLFCRRGDKCLAIDLIGFPGEGEGFLELERYLVLARAGLETLPLSYGLWREAPEQALQAVLARL
;
A
#
# COMPACT_ATOMS: atom_id res chain seq x y z
N MET A 1 9.66 -34.25 22.65
CA MET A 1 10.13 -32.92 23.09
C MET A 1 9.66 -31.95 22.02
N MET A 2 8.92 -30.91 22.37
CA MET A 2 8.43 -29.95 21.37
C MET A 2 9.55 -28.98 21.03
N ASP A 3 9.87 -28.83 19.75
CA ASP A 3 10.85 -27.86 19.27
C ASP A 3 10.27 -26.42 19.36
N HIS A 4 11.09 -25.46 19.83
CA HIS A 4 10.80 -24.01 19.93
C HIS A 4 9.69 -23.57 20.92
N PRO A 5 9.89 -23.70 22.25
CA PRO A 5 8.91 -23.31 23.26
C PRO A 5 8.61 -21.80 23.30
N HIS A 6 9.60 -20.94 23.04
CA HIS A 6 9.43 -19.48 23.07
C HIS A 6 8.53 -19.00 21.93
N ALA A 7 8.76 -19.49 20.71
CA ALA A 7 7.88 -19.23 19.56
C ALA A 7 6.41 -19.57 19.84
N ARG A 8 6.13 -20.69 20.54
CA ARG A 8 4.76 -21.09 20.92
C ARG A 8 4.12 -20.13 21.92
N GLN A 9 4.90 -19.64 22.90
CA GLN A 9 4.43 -18.63 23.85
C GLN A 9 4.06 -17.33 23.12
N LEU A 10 4.89 -16.89 22.17
CA LEU A 10 4.61 -15.73 21.32
C LEU A 10 3.35 -15.91 20.47
N LEU A 11 3.15 -17.08 19.85
CA LEU A 11 1.93 -17.38 19.10
C LEU A 11 0.67 -17.28 19.98
N GLY A 12 0.73 -17.86 21.20
CA GLY A 12 -0.36 -17.77 22.17
C GLY A 12 -0.62 -16.34 22.67
N PHE A 13 0.45 -15.57 22.88
CA PHE A 13 0.39 -14.14 23.22
C PHE A 13 -0.30 -13.33 22.11
N TYR A 14 0.18 -13.43 20.87
CA TYR A 14 -0.40 -12.68 19.74
C TYR A 14 -1.84 -13.07 19.46
N ARG A 15 -2.20 -14.35 19.59
CA ARG A 15 -3.61 -14.79 19.52
C ARG A 15 -4.48 -14.13 20.58
N SER A 16 -3.99 -14.10 21.83
CA SER A 16 -4.74 -13.51 22.95
C SER A 16 -4.90 -11.99 22.78
N CYS A 17 -3.85 -11.31 22.32
CA CYS A 17 -3.89 -9.88 21.99
C CYS A 17 -4.88 -9.59 20.85
N TYR A 18 -4.84 -10.40 19.78
CA TYR A 18 -5.75 -10.27 18.66
C TYR A 18 -7.22 -10.43 19.07
N LEU A 19 -7.55 -11.43 19.91
CA LEU A 19 -8.92 -11.62 20.44
C LEU A 19 -9.37 -10.51 21.41
N ALA A 20 -8.41 -9.85 22.06
CA ALA A 20 -8.68 -8.73 22.96
C ALA A 20 -8.83 -7.40 22.20
N ASP A 21 -8.10 -7.23 21.10
CA ASP A 21 -8.08 -6.03 20.25
C ASP A 21 -9.11 -6.09 19.11
N SER A 22 -9.54 -7.30 18.72
CA SER A 22 -10.45 -7.50 17.60
C SER A 22 -11.70 -6.67 17.82
N ARG A 23 -11.97 -5.78 16.86
CA ARG A 23 -13.19 -5.00 16.76
C ARG A 23 -14.33 -5.97 16.48
N ASP A 24 -14.87 -6.57 17.53
CA ASP A 24 -16.28 -6.94 17.51
C ASP A 24 -17.07 -5.72 17.02
N LEU A 25 -18.07 -5.98 16.19
CA LEU A 25 -19.00 -4.98 15.66
C LEU A 25 -19.34 -3.91 16.72
N ASP A 26 -19.12 -2.63 16.42
CA ASP A 26 -19.46 -1.54 17.35
C ASP A 26 -20.98 -1.35 17.41
N LEU A 27 -21.60 -2.23 18.17
CA LEU A 27 -23.03 -2.28 18.44
C LEU A 27 -23.32 -1.80 19.87
N ASP A 28 -22.44 -1.02 20.49
CA ASP A 28 -22.60 -0.56 21.87
C ASP A 28 -23.75 0.47 22.00
N ASN A 29 -23.97 1.27 20.95
CA ASN A 29 -25.00 2.31 20.93
C ASN A 29 -25.45 2.64 19.51
N LEU A 30 -26.66 2.19 19.14
CA LEU A 30 -27.31 2.46 17.85
C LEU A 30 -27.51 3.95 17.57
N GLY A 31 -27.67 4.79 18.58
CA GLY A 31 -27.82 6.25 18.41
C GLY A 31 -26.57 6.94 17.85
N LYS A 32 -25.43 6.26 17.78
CA LYS A 32 -24.22 6.76 17.09
C LYS A 32 -24.25 6.50 15.57
N LEU A 33 -25.10 5.58 15.11
CA LEU A 33 -25.26 5.32 13.69
C LEU A 33 -26.11 6.42 13.04
N PRO A 34 -25.83 6.80 11.79
CA PRO A 34 -26.69 7.69 11.02
C PRO A 34 -28.15 7.20 11.01
N ALA A 35 -29.11 8.12 11.10
CA ALA A 35 -30.53 7.79 11.21
C ALA A 35 -31.08 6.96 10.04
N ASN A 36 -30.45 7.04 8.86
CA ASN A 36 -30.81 6.25 7.68
C ASN A 36 -30.13 4.87 7.61
N ARG A 37 -29.36 4.48 8.62
CA ARG A 37 -28.61 3.21 8.65
C ARG A 37 -29.15 2.20 9.64
N TRP A 38 -30.21 2.50 10.38
CA TRP A 38 -30.81 1.53 11.28
C TRP A 38 -32.25 1.92 11.60
N ALA A 39 -33.07 0.95 11.99
CA ALA A 39 -34.43 1.19 12.44
C ALA A 39 -34.90 0.11 13.43
N TRP A 40 -35.75 0.53 14.38
CA TRP A 40 -36.51 -0.38 15.22
C TRP A 40 -37.56 -1.14 14.41
N LEU A 41 -37.86 -2.36 14.85
CA LEU A 41 -38.97 -3.16 14.36
C LEU A 41 -40.06 -3.20 15.43
N ASP A 42 -41.30 -3.34 14.99
CA ASP A 42 -42.50 -3.31 15.81
C ASP A 42 -43.32 -4.60 15.70
N GLY A 43 -44.33 -4.73 16.56
CA GLY A 43 -45.22 -5.90 16.59
C GLY A 43 -44.59 -7.12 17.26
N ARG A 44 -44.56 -8.24 16.56
CA ARG A 44 -44.02 -9.50 17.05
C ARG A 44 -42.69 -9.79 16.36
N GLU A 45 -41.70 -10.23 17.12
CA GLU A 45 -40.44 -10.72 16.57
C GLU A 45 -40.68 -12.09 15.93
N GLU A 46 -40.41 -12.23 14.64
CA GLU A 46 -40.75 -13.42 13.84
C GLU A 46 -39.51 -14.18 13.31
N LEU A 47 -38.32 -13.58 13.27
CA LEU A 47 -37.12 -14.19 12.68
C LEU A 47 -36.35 -15.03 13.72
N ALA A 48 -35.91 -14.42 14.82
CA ALA A 48 -35.13 -15.07 15.87
C ALA A 48 -35.98 -16.01 16.74
N SER A 49 -37.29 -15.77 16.85
CA SER A 49 -38.26 -16.63 17.50
C SER A 49 -38.71 -17.82 16.63
N GLY A 50 -38.39 -17.81 15.33
CA GLY A 50 -38.72 -18.89 14.39
C GLY A 50 -40.15 -18.86 13.84
N GLY A 51 -40.80 -17.70 13.82
CA GLY A 51 -42.15 -17.54 13.26
C GLY A 51 -42.19 -17.58 11.74
N ILE A 52 -41.34 -16.81 11.05
CA ILE A 52 -41.22 -16.79 9.58
C ILE A 52 -39.74 -16.76 9.14
N PRO A 53 -39.40 -17.30 7.95
CA PRO A 53 -38.02 -17.30 7.46
C PRO A 53 -37.58 -15.98 6.82
N LEU A 54 -38.53 -15.14 6.40
CA LEU A 54 -38.30 -13.88 5.70
C LEU A 54 -39.24 -12.81 6.22
N LEU A 55 -38.69 -11.70 6.71
CA LEU A 55 -39.48 -10.59 7.26
C LEU A 55 -39.61 -9.46 6.23
N PRO A 56 -40.84 -9.08 5.81
CA PRO A 56 -41.02 -7.95 4.92
C PRO A 56 -40.69 -6.63 5.63
N LEU A 57 -39.86 -5.80 4.99
CA LEU A 57 -39.58 -4.44 5.45
C LEU A 57 -40.50 -3.43 4.75
N SER A 58 -40.70 -2.27 5.37
CA SER A 58 -41.35 -1.15 4.68
C SER A 58 -40.54 -0.72 3.46
N ALA A 59 -41.23 -0.29 2.40
CA ALA A 59 -40.58 0.07 1.13
C ALA A 59 -39.50 1.16 1.30
N GLU A 60 -39.77 2.15 2.16
CA GLU A 60 -38.83 3.24 2.47
C GLU A 60 -37.57 2.73 3.18
N LEU A 61 -37.73 1.93 4.23
CA LEU A 61 -36.61 1.39 5.00
C LEU A 61 -35.78 0.40 4.18
N GLY A 62 -36.45 -0.52 3.49
CA GLY A 62 -35.80 -1.52 2.65
C GLY A 62 -34.95 -0.88 1.56
N ARG A 63 -35.49 0.15 0.89
CA ARG A 63 -34.76 0.92 -0.13
C ARG A 63 -33.58 1.69 0.45
N ALA A 64 -33.77 2.40 1.55
CA ALA A 64 -32.69 3.17 2.19
C ALA A 64 -31.52 2.27 2.61
N LEU A 65 -31.81 1.11 3.20
CA LEU A 65 -30.79 0.13 3.57
C LEU A 65 -30.12 -0.50 2.34
N ALA A 66 -30.88 -0.87 1.30
CA ALA A 66 -30.31 -1.43 0.08
C ALA A 66 -29.38 -0.43 -0.65
N GLU A 67 -29.78 0.84 -0.77
CA GLU A 67 -28.97 1.90 -1.39
C GLU A 67 -27.70 2.17 -0.59
N ALA A 68 -27.80 2.30 0.74
CA ALA A 68 -26.64 2.49 1.61
C ALA A 68 -25.70 1.28 1.60
N GLN A 69 -26.24 0.06 1.56
CA GLN A 69 -25.45 -1.17 1.46
C GLN A 69 -24.73 -1.27 0.12
N ALA A 70 -25.34 -0.83 -0.98
CA ALA A 70 -24.71 -0.81 -2.29
C ALA A 70 -23.59 0.25 -2.37
N LEU A 71 -23.79 1.44 -1.81
CA LEU A 71 -22.80 2.53 -1.81
C LEU A 71 -21.54 2.18 -1.01
N TYR A 72 -21.69 1.42 0.08
CA TYR A 72 -20.62 1.09 1.02
C TYR A 72 -20.41 -0.41 1.18
N GLN A 73 -20.58 -1.19 0.10
CA GLN A 73 -20.62 -2.66 0.14
C GLN A 73 -19.37 -3.32 0.76
N ARG A 74 -18.21 -2.65 0.69
CA ARG A 74 -16.95 -3.12 1.30
C ARG A 74 -16.78 -2.71 2.76
N GLU A 75 -17.50 -1.69 3.20
CA GLU A 75 -17.30 -1.07 4.51
C GLU A 75 -18.40 -1.46 5.50
N LEU A 76 -19.63 -1.72 5.03
CA LEU A 76 -20.79 -2.01 5.86
C LEU A 76 -21.30 -3.44 5.70
N GLN A 77 -21.82 -4.01 6.79
CA GLN A 77 -22.62 -5.23 6.84
C GLN A 77 -23.96 -4.95 7.49
N LEU A 78 -24.98 -5.67 7.05
CA LEU A 78 -26.31 -5.61 7.61
C LEU A 78 -26.39 -6.61 8.77
N VAL A 79 -26.93 -6.16 9.90
CA VAL A 79 -27.14 -6.98 11.08
C VAL A 79 -28.56 -6.86 11.60
N TYR A 80 -29.04 -7.94 12.20
CA TYR A 80 -30.31 -8.02 12.89
C TYR A 80 -30.05 -8.21 14.39
N GLY A 81 -30.38 -7.21 15.21
CA GLY A 81 -30.10 -7.24 16.64
C GLY A 81 -31.36 -7.47 17.48
N VAL A 82 -31.22 -8.23 18.55
CA VAL A 82 -32.35 -8.66 19.41
C VAL A 82 -32.01 -8.46 20.89
N LEU A 83 -33.04 -8.22 21.70
CA LEU A 83 -32.97 -7.96 23.13
C LEU A 83 -31.97 -6.84 23.49
N PRO A 84 -32.22 -5.58 23.10
CA PRO A 84 -31.28 -4.49 23.33
C PRO A 84 -31.19 -4.13 24.82
N ILE A 85 -29.96 -3.86 25.26
CA ILE A 85 -29.66 -3.24 26.53
C ILE A 85 -29.67 -1.73 26.33
N CYS A 86 -30.50 -1.03 27.10
CA CYS A 86 -30.74 0.41 27.00
C CYS A 86 -30.52 1.09 28.36
N GLY A 87 -29.91 2.29 28.34
CA GLY A 87 -29.77 3.16 29.52
C GLY A 87 -28.42 3.85 29.60
N ARG A 88 -28.02 4.27 30.81
CA ARG A 88 -26.71 4.92 31.04
C ARG A 88 -25.79 4.05 31.90
N LEU A 89 -24.61 3.76 31.37
CA LEU A 89 -23.51 3.13 32.10
C LEU A 89 -22.67 4.19 32.80
N GLN A 90 -22.49 4.06 34.11
CA GLN A 90 -21.58 4.90 34.89
C GLN A 90 -20.14 4.36 34.76
N LEU A 91 -19.22 5.24 34.34
CA LEU A 91 -17.80 4.95 34.17
C LEU A 91 -17.05 5.26 35.46
N GLU A 92 -16.00 4.49 35.75
CA GLU A 92 -15.16 4.66 36.94
C GLU A 92 -14.45 6.02 36.97
N SER A 93 -14.23 6.63 35.79
CA SER A 93 -13.63 7.96 35.63
C SER A 93 -14.59 9.13 35.95
N GLY A 94 -15.79 8.86 36.50
CA GLY A 94 -16.76 9.89 36.91
C GLY A 94 -17.69 10.42 35.82
N GLY A 95 -17.76 9.74 34.66
CA GLY A 95 -18.66 10.09 33.53
C GLY A 95 -19.76 9.06 33.29
N SER A 96 -20.76 9.38 32.47
CA SER A 96 -21.82 8.44 32.06
C SER A 96 -21.88 8.29 30.55
N GLN A 97 -22.05 7.06 30.06
CA GLN A 97 -22.21 6.75 28.63
C GLN A 97 -23.57 6.13 28.34
N THR A 98 -24.27 6.63 27.33
CA THR A 98 -25.49 6.00 26.82
C THR A 98 -25.17 4.69 26.11
N ILE A 99 -25.89 3.65 26.49
CA ILE A 99 -25.88 2.32 25.90
C ILE A 99 -27.23 2.06 25.26
N CYS A 100 -27.20 1.53 24.04
CA CYS A 100 -28.37 1.10 23.29
C CYS A 100 -27.91 0.08 22.26
N GLY A 101 -27.65 -1.15 22.70
CA GLY A 101 -27.02 -2.18 21.88
C GLY A 101 -27.63 -3.55 22.11
N PRO A 102 -27.66 -4.45 21.11
CA PRO A 102 -28.24 -5.77 21.24
C PRO A 102 -27.48 -6.61 22.26
N LEU A 103 -28.18 -7.51 22.94
CA LEU A 103 -27.54 -8.58 23.71
C LEU A 103 -26.84 -9.57 22.75
N PHE A 104 -27.53 -9.93 21.66
CA PHE A 104 -26.99 -10.72 20.55
C PHE A 104 -27.59 -10.28 19.21
N TYR A 105 -26.91 -10.60 18.13
CA TYR A 105 -27.28 -10.23 16.77
C TYR A 105 -27.00 -11.37 15.78
N TYR A 106 -27.55 -11.23 14.59
CA TYR A 106 -27.35 -12.11 13.45
C TYR A 106 -26.81 -11.29 12.27
N GLU A 107 -26.01 -11.93 11.43
CA GLU A 107 -25.77 -11.38 10.09
C GLU A 107 -27.07 -11.46 9.28
N ALA A 108 -27.41 -10.38 8.59
CA ALA A 108 -28.65 -10.26 7.85
C ALA A 108 -28.41 -9.99 6.36
N SER A 109 -29.36 -10.36 5.53
CA SER A 109 -29.35 -10.08 4.10
C SER A 109 -30.69 -9.54 3.62
N LEU A 110 -30.66 -8.68 2.60
CA LEU A 110 -31.85 -8.17 1.92
C LEU A 110 -32.05 -8.92 0.61
N GLN A 111 -33.27 -9.37 0.38
CA GLN A 111 -33.70 -9.98 -0.87
C GLN A 111 -34.78 -9.10 -1.50
N PRO A 112 -34.60 -8.60 -2.73
CA PRO A 112 -35.64 -7.83 -3.39
C PRO A 112 -36.84 -8.74 -3.72
N THR A 113 -38.05 -8.20 -3.60
CA THR A 113 -39.27 -8.87 -4.07
C THR A 113 -39.29 -8.93 -5.60
N ALA A 114 -40.11 -9.83 -6.18
CA ALA A 114 -40.14 -10.06 -7.63
C ALA A 114 -40.51 -8.81 -8.47
N ASP A 115 -41.20 -7.85 -7.87
CA ASP A 115 -41.56 -6.56 -8.45
C ASP A 115 -40.49 -5.47 -8.26
N GLY A 116 -39.42 -5.76 -7.51
CA GLY A 116 -38.31 -4.85 -7.22
C GLY A 116 -38.68 -3.65 -6.34
N GLN A 117 -39.89 -3.59 -5.79
CA GLN A 117 -40.37 -2.42 -5.02
C GLN A 117 -40.18 -2.55 -3.51
N SER A 118 -40.04 -3.77 -3.00
CA SER A 118 -39.89 -4.06 -1.57
C SER A 118 -38.71 -5.00 -1.31
N TYR A 119 -38.32 -5.11 -0.04
CA TYR A 119 -37.21 -5.96 0.38
C TYR A 119 -37.64 -6.87 1.53
N LEU A 120 -37.18 -8.12 1.47
CA LEU A 120 -37.36 -9.14 2.50
C LEU A 120 -36.03 -9.29 3.26
N LEU A 121 -36.10 -9.28 4.59
CA LEU A 121 -34.96 -9.49 5.48
C LEU A 121 -34.84 -10.97 5.83
N ALA A 122 -33.63 -11.52 5.73
CA ALA A 122 -33.32 -12.90 6.08
C ALA A 122 -32.13 -12.96 7.06
N ILE A 123 -32.16 -13.93 7.98
CA ILE A 123 -31.06 -14.27 8.90
C ILE A 123 -30.80 -15.79 8.87
N ASP A 124 -29.63 -16.23 9.37
CA ASP A 124 -29.38 -17.64 9.71
C ASP A 124 -29.53 -17.85 11.22
N PRO A 125 -30.61 -18.48 11.71
CA PRO A 125 -30.86 -18.66 13.15
C PRO A 125 -29.81 -19.54 13.85
N GLN A 126 -29.04 -20.34 13.10
CA GLN A 126 -27.96 -21.16 13.67
C GLN A 126 -26.68 -20.35 13.91
N GLN A 127 -26.56 -19.16 13.32
CA GLN A 127 -25.41 -18.28 13.46
C GLN A 127 -25.76 -17.05 14.28
N VAL A 128 -25.97 -17.26 15.59
CA VAL A 128 -26.12 -16.17 16.55
C VAL A 128 -24.76 -15.65 17.01
N HIS A 129 -24.66 -14.34 17.21
CA HIS A 129 -23.45 -13.67 17.67
C HIS A 129 -23.76 -12.87 18.93
N GLY A 130 -23.06 -13.14 20.04
CA GLY A 130 -23.09 -12.26 21.20
C GLY A 130 -22.45 -10.91 20.88
N ASN A 131 -23.00 -9.83 21.43
CA ASN A 131 -22.37 -8.50 21.34
C ASN A 131 -21.23 -8.39 22.36
N TRP A 132 -20.16 -9.17 22.17
CA TRP A 132 -19.13 -9.37 23.19
C TRP A 132 -18.42 -8.11 23.62
N ARG A 133 -18.27 -7.13 22.73
CA ARG A 133 -17.76 -5.81 23.07
C ARG A 133 -18.62 -5.12 24.12
N LEU A 134 -19.94 -5.05 23.89
CA LEU A 134 -20.86 -4.47 24.86
C LEU A 134 -20.87 -5.31 26.15
N LEU A 135 -20.94 -6.64 26.01
CA LEU A 135 -21.10 -7.54 27.14
C LEU A 135 -19.90 -7.51 28.08
N ARG A 136 -18.67 -7.49 27.56
CA ARG A 136 -17.43 -7.34 28.34
C ARG A 136 -17.43 -6.06 29.19
N ARG A 137 -18.03 -4.98 28.69
CA ARG A 137 -18.11 -3.69 29.41
C ARG A 137 -19.17 -3.67 30.49
N LEU A 138 -20.19 -4.51 30.32
CA LEU A 138 -21.32 -4.63 31.23
C LEU A 138 -21.17 -5.79 32.22
N PHE A 139 -20.15 -6.62 32.06
CA PHE A 139 -19.85 -7.71 32.96
C PHE A 139 -19.49 -7.19 34.36
N ASP A 140 -19.94 -7.90 35.39
CA ASP A 140 -19.65 -7.57 36.79
C ASP A 140 -18.54 -8.50 37.32
N GLU A 141 -17.32 -7.99 37.47
CA GLU A 141 -16.13 -8.76 37.90
C GLU A 141 -16.18 -9.20 39.36
N SER A 142 -17.20 -8.81 40.13
CA SER A 142 -17.36 -9.18 41.54
C SER A 142 -17.83 -10.64 41.75
N GLY A 143 -18.24 -11.33 40.68
CA GLY A 143 -18.65 -12.74 40.70
C GLY A 143 -17.56 -13.72 40.22
N ASN A 144 -17.58 -14.94 40.75
CA ASN A 144 -16.65 -16.05 40.38
C ASN A 144 -16.94 -16.67 38.98
N ALA A 145 -17.58 -15.92 38.07
CA ALA A 145 -18.06 -16.41 36.77
C ALA A 145 -17.23 -15.85 35.61
N ASN A 146 -17.18 -16.60 34.50
CA ASN A 146 -16.56 -16.21 33.25
C ASN A 146 -17.63 -15.94 32.19
N LEU A 147 -17.40 -14.99 31.27
CA LEU A 147 -18.28 -14.66 30.13
C LEU A 147 -18.57 -15.88 29.23
N ASP A 148 -17.70 -16.90 29.25
CA ASP A 148 -17.86 -18.16 28.53
C ASP A 148 -19.13 -18.96 28.93
N GLY A 149 -19.83 -18.57 30.01
CA GLY A 149 -21.07 -19.19 30.47
C GLY A 149 -22.37 -18.55 29.97
N LEU A 150 -22.37 -17.53 29.09
CA LEU A 150 -23.60 -16.92 28.57
C LEU A 150 -24.39 -17.94 27.72
N PRO A 151 -25.66 -18.26 28.06
CA PRO A 151 -26.47 -19.21 27.28
C PRO A 151 -27.01 -18.54 26.01
N LEU A 152 -26.18 -18.44 24.97
CA LEU A 152 -26.65 -18.02 23.65
C LEU A 152 -27.60 -19.08 23.06
N PRO A 153 -28.67 -18.67 22.37
CA PRO A 153 -29.59 -19.60 21.73
C PRO A 153 -28.88 -20.36 20.60
N THR A 154 -28.90 -21.70 20.62
CA THR A 154 -28.34 -22.55 19.56
C THR A 154 -29.30 -22.75 18.38
N GLY A 155 -30.33 -21.93 18.29
CA GLY A 155 -31.44 -21.99 17.33
C GLY A 155 -32.47 -20.90 17.64
N THR A 156 -33.76 -21.21 17.53
CA THR A 156 -34.85 -20.27 17.85
C THR A 156 -34.88 -19.93 19.33
N LEU A 157 -35.07 -18.65 19.68
CA LEU A 157 -35.18 -18.22 21.08
C LEU A 157 -36.55 -18.55 21.66
N ASP A 158 -36.68 -19.73 22.26
CA ASP A 158 -37.90 -20.14 22.96
C ASP A 158 -38.01 -19.56 24.39
N ALA A 159 -39.17 -19.77 25.03
CA ALA A 159 -39.43 -19.25 26.37
C ALA A 159 -38.49 -19.82 27.45
N ALA A 160 -38.02 -21.06 27.29
CA ALA A 160 -37.14 -21.71 28.26
C ALA A 160 -35.71 -21.14 28.17
N SER A 161 -35.17 -21.02 26.95
CA SER A 161 -33.90 -20.37 26.66
C SER A 161 -33.91 -18.90 27.07
N LEU A 162 -35.00 -18.18 26.79
CA LEU A 162 -35.17 -16.80 27.24
C LEU A 162 -35.10 -16.71 28.77
N GLY A 163 -35.82 -17.57 29.49
CA GLY A 163 -35.80 -17.59 30.96
C GLY A 163 -34.40 -17.83 31.53
N GLN A 164 -33.66 -18.79 30.98
CA GLN A 164 -32.26 -19.06 31.37
C GLN A 164 -31.34 -17.85 31.11
N LEU A 165 -31.51 -17.21 29.95
CA LEU A 165 -30.75 -16.03 29.54
C LEU A 165 -31.02 -14.83 30.45
N LEU A 166 -32.29 -14.53 30.74
CA LEU A 166 -32.66 -13.43 31.63
C LEU A 166 -32.10 -13.66 33.05
N ALA A 167 -32.21 -14.89 33.56
CA ALA A 167 -31.65 -15.26 34.86
C ALA A 167 -30.12 -15.16 34.87
N TRP A 168 -29.45 -15.43 33.76
CA TRP A 168 -28.01 -15.28 33.64
C TRP A 168 -27.60 -13.81 33.62
N VAL A 169 -28.25 -12.98 32.80
CA VAL A 169 -27.96 -11.54 32.69
C VAL A 169 -28.17 -10.85 34.03
N ALA A 170 -29.26 -11.15 34.73
CA ALA A 170 -29.55 -10.58 36.05
C ALA A 170 -28.48 -10.91 37.11
N ARG A 171 -27.82 -12.07 36.99
CA ARG A 171 -26.81 -12.54 37.96
C ARG A 171 -25.40 -12.06 37.66
N ASN A 172 -25.04 -11.86 36.40
CA ASN A 172 -23.65 -11.70 35.97
C ASN A 172 -23.33 -10.34 35.31
N MET A 173 -24.34 -9.49 35.10
CA MET A 173 -24.20 -8.24 34.36
C MET A 173 -24.67 -7.05 35.19
N ARG A 174 -24.13 -5.86 34.91
CA ARG A 174 -24.49 -4.56 35.49
C ARG A 174 -25.86 -4.03 35.00
N VAL A 175 -26.77 -4.92 34.62
CA VAL A 175 -28.13 -4.64 34.11
C VAL A 175 -29.12 -4.91 35.24
N ARG A 176 -29.79 -3.87 35.75
CA ARG A 176 -30.63 -3.97 36.96
C ARG A 176 -32.06 -4.41 36.66
N GLU A 177 -32.55 -4.10 35.46
CA GLU A 177 -33.95 -4.33 35.07
C GLU A 177 -33.97 -5.29 33.87
N VAL A 178 -34.28 -6.57 34.12
CA VAL A 178 -34.41 -7.60 33.05
C VAL A 178 -35.85 -8.05 32.80
N SER A 179 -36.79 -7.67 33.66
CA SER A 179 -38.20 -8.09 33.56
C SER A 179 -38.89 -7.56 32.30
N GLU A 180 -38.44 -6.44 31.75
CA GLU A 180 -38.99 -5.85 30.53
C GLU A 180 -38.71 -6.69 29.28
N ALA A 181 -37.66 -7.52 29.30
CA ALA A 181 -37.36 -8.47 28.24
C ALA A 181 -38.22 -9.75 28.31
N ALA A 182 -38.93 -10.00 29.42
CA ALA A 182 -39.82 -11.16 29.54
C ALA A 182 -41.05 -11.10 28.61
N GLY A 183 -41.35 -9.93 28.03
CA GLY A 183 -42.41 -9.76 27.03
C GLY A 183 -42.07 -10.34 25.65
N PHE A 184 -40.81 -10.71 25.40
CA PHE A 184 -40.38 -11.30 24.13
C PHE A 184 -41.16 -12.62 23.84
N PRO A 185 -41.68 -12.85 22.63
CA PRO A 185 -41.36 -12.18 21.35
C PRO A 185 -42.22 -10.95 21.01
N HIS A 186 -43.09 -10.47 21.91
CA HIS A 186 -43.80 -9.21 21.66
C HIS A 186 -42.87 -8.02 21.90
N LEU A 187 -42.67 -7.22 20.86
CA LEU A 187 -41.71 -6.12 20.88
C LEU A 187 -42.30 -4.90 21.58
N ALA A 188 -41.46 -4.25 22.39
CA ALA A 188 -41.76 -2.95 22.97
C ALA A 188 -41.84 -1.89 21.86
N ASP A 189 -42.75 -0.94 22.01
CA ASP A 189 -42.89 0.16 21.07
C ASP A 189 -41.69 1.12 21.10
N VAL A 190 -41.56 1.92 20.03
CA VAL A 190 -40.44 2.85 19.85
C VAL A 190 -40.37 3.88 20.98
N GLU A 191 -41.51 4.31 21.53
CA GLU A 191 -41.56 5.29 22.61
C GLU A 191 -41.01 4.71 23.92
N THR A 192 -41.34 3.46 24.23
CA THR A 192 -40.85 2.71 25.38
C THR A 192 -39.35 2.49 25.28
N LEU A 193 -38.85 2.07 24.12
CA LEU A 193 -37.42 1.91 23.86
C LEU A 193 -36.66 3.25 23.98
N ALA A 194 -37.24 4.34 23.47
CA ALA A 194 -36.66 5.68 23.61
C ALA A 194 -36.62 6.17 25.08
N LYS A 195 -37.64 5.84 25.89
CA LYS A 195 -37.65 6.10 27.33
C LYS A 195 -36.56 5.28 28.04
N ALA A 196 -36.41 4.00 27.70
CA ALA A 196 -35.39 3.12 28.26
C ALA A 196 -33.96 3.66 28.04
N GLN A 197 -33.66 4.19 26.85
CA GLN A 197 -32.35 4.79 26.54
C GLN A 197 -31.99 5.99 27.42
N ARG A 198 -32.99 6.70 27.97
CA ARG A 198 -32.79 7.89 28.83
C ARG A 198 -32.65 7.54 30.31
N ARG A 199 -32.85 6.28 30.70
CA ARG A 199 -32.76 5.84 32.11
C ARG A 199 -31.34 5.96 32.65
N ARG A 200 -31.26 6.18 33.96
CA ARG A 200 -29.97 6.26 34.69
C ARG A 200 -29.35 4.88 34.94
N SER A 201 -30.18 3.83 34.99
CA SER A 201 -29.80 2.42 35.09
C SER A 201 -29.84 1.77 33.71
N LEU A 202 -29.15 0.63 33.58
CA LEU A 202 -29.25 -0.24 32.41
C LEU A 202 -30.41 -1.22 32.56
N SER A 203 -31.15 -1.42 31.47
CA SER A 203 -32.32 -2.28 31.37
C SER A 203 -32.23 -3.12 30.09
N LEU A 204 -32.70 -4.37 30.15
CA LEU A 204 -32.81 -5.27 28.99
C LEU A 204 -34.25 -5.21 28.47
N GLN A 205 -34.42 -4.92 27.18
CA GLN A 205 -35.73 -4.68 26.57
C GLN A 205 -36.13 -5.83 25.64
N ALA A 206 -37.44 -6.09 25.50
CA ALA A 206 -37.98 -6.90 24.42
C ALA A 206 -38.01 -6.08 23.12
N GLY A 207 -36.86 -5.92 22.46
CA GLY A 207 -36.72 -5.13 21.24
C GLY A 207 -35.99 -5.87 20.12
N ALA A 208 -36.24 -5.47 18.87
CA ALA A 208 -35.49 -5.93 17.71
C ALA A 208 -35.26 -4.78 16.73
N PHE A 209 -34.14 -4.80 16.02
CA PHE A 209 -33.80 -3.76 15.05
C PHE A 209 -32.97 -4.34 13.90
N VAL A 210 -32.95 -3.61 12.79
CA VAL A 210 -32.03 -3.84 11.67
C VAL A 210 -31.06 -2.67 11.56
N ALA A 211 -29.79 -2.94 11.31
CA ALA A 211 -28.76 -1.91 11.19
C ALA A 211 -27.69 -2.24 10.16
N LEU A 212 -27.21 -1.23 9.44
CA LEU A 212 -25.97 -1.25 8.66
C LEU A 212 -24.83 -0.76 9.53
N VAL A 213 -23.91 -1.66 9.82
CA VAL A 213 -22.76 -1.43 10.71
C VAL A 213 -21.44 -1.69 9.98
N PRO A 214 -20.34 -1.03 10.34
CA PRO A 214 -19.03 -1.30 9.74
C PRO A 214 -18.65 -2.77 9.87
N ARG A 215 -18.15 -3.41 8.81
CA ARG A 215 -17.81 -4.85 8.83
C ARG A 215 -16.76 -5.18 9.90
N GLY A 216 -16.99 -6.27 10.63
CA GLY A 216 -15.98 -6.95 11.44
C GLY A 216 -15.42 -8.15 10.66
N SER A 217 -14.51 -7.93 9.71
CA SER A 217 -14.29 -8.88 8.60
C SER A 217 -13.20 -9.96 8.80
N GLY A 218 -12.35 -9.93 9.83
CA GLY A 218 -11.17 -10.82 9.91
C GLY A 218 -11.07 -11.75 11.12
N SER A 219 -11.76 -11.47 12.23
CA SER A 219 -11.33 -11.97 13.54
C SER A 219 -11.45 -13.48 13.75
N ARG A 220 -12.56 -14.11 13.35
CA ARG A 220 -12.79 -15.54 13.65
C ARG A 220 -11.89 -16.48 12.86
N GLY A 221 -11.75 -16.26 11.56
CA GLY A 221 -10.92 -17.10 10.68
C GLY A 221 -9.44 -17.01 11.07
N ILE A 222 -8.95 -15.80 11.29
CA ILE A 222 -7.56 -15.56 11.72
C ILE A 222 -7.34 -16.14 13.12
N ALA A 223 -8.25 -15.95 14.07
CA ALA A 223 -8.14 -16.54 15.40
C ALA A 223 -8.09 -18.08 15.38
N HIS A 224 -8.83 -18.71 14.45
CA HIS A 224 -8.77 -20.15 14.22
C HIS A 224 -7.41 -20.57 13.64
N GLU A 225 -6.89 -19.88 12.63
CA GLU A 225 -5.54 -20.18 12.10
C GLU A 225 -4.44 -19.97 13.13
N LEU A 226 -4.55 -18.95 13.98
CA LEU A 226 -3.61 -18.72 15.09
C LEU A 226 -3.66 -19.87 16.11
N GLN A 227 -4.83 -20.45 16.37
CA GLN A 227 -4.94 -21.65 17.20
C GLN A 227 -4.24 -22.84 16.52
N LEU A 228 -4.53 -23.08 15.24
CA LEU A 228 -3.87 -24.15 14.47
C LEU A 228 -2.35 -23.98 14.44
N LEU A 229 -1.83 -22.75 14.29
CA LEU A 229 -0.39 -22.45 14.37
C LEU A 229 0.18 -22.80 15.74
N GLN A 230 -0.54 -22.48 16.81
CA GLN A 230 -0.12 -22.80 18.16
C GLN A 230 -0.09 -24.31 18.42
N ASP A 231 -0.83 -25.11 17.66
CA ASP A 231 -0.91 -26.57 17.81
C ASP A 231 0.01 -27.33 16.83
N THR A 232 0.32 -26.75 15.67
CA THR A 232 1.10 -27.39 14.57
C THR A 232 2.55 -27.69 14.96
N GLU A 233 3.04 -28.91 14.74
CA GLU A 233 4.43 -29.31 15.08
C GLU A 233 5.53 -28.57 14.29
N ARG A 234 5.32 -28.30 13.00
CA ARG A 234 6.32 -27.69 12.10
C ARG A 234 6.00 -26.24 11.78
N LEU A 235 6.91 -25.32 12.11
CA LEU A 235 6.85 -23.91 11.72
C LEU A 235 7.76 -23.65 10.50
N SER A 236 7.38 -22.70 9.64
CA SER A 236 8.20 -22.33 8.48
C SER A 236 9.47 -21.56 8.89
N PRO A 237 10.54 -21.58 8.08
CA PRO A 237 11.77 -20.82 8.36
C PRO A 237 11.53 -19.31 8.53
N ALA A 238 10.67 -18.73 7.69
CA ALA A 238 10.33 -17.31 7.77
C ALA A 238 9.56 -16.96 9.06
N LEU A 239 8.64 -17.83 9.51
CA LEU A 239 7.92 -17.62 10.76
C LEU A 239 8.83 -17.82 11.98
N LEU A 240 9.70 -18.83 11.96
CA LEU A 240 10.68 -19.04 13.04
C LEU A 240 11.58 -17.82 13.21
N GLN A 241 12.16 -17.31 12.12
CA GLN A 241 12.98 -16.10 12.19
C GLN A 241 12.20 -14.89 12.69
N LEU A 242 10.94 -14.70 12.25
CA LEU A 242 10.09 -13.62 12.73
C LEU A 242 9.80 -13.70 14.25
N LEU A 243 9.78 -14.90 14.80
CA LEU A 243 9.57 -15.15 16.23
C LEU A 243 10.88 -15.20 17.03
N GLY A 244 12.01 -14.78 16.43
CA GLY A 244 13.32 -14.69 17.11
C GLY A 244 14.09 -16.00 17.19
N GLU A 245 13.63 -17.05 16.51
CA GLU A 245 14.31 -18.35 16.45
C GLU A 245 15.26 -18.40 15.24
N THR A 246 16.37 -19.11 15.36
CA THR A 246 17.28 -19.29 14.21
C THR A 246 16.82 -20.50 13.37
N PRO A 247 16.46 -20.34 12.09
CA PRO A 247 16.05 -21.46 11.26
C PRO A 247 17.23 -22.42 11.04
N SER A 248 16.97 -23.73 11.17
CA SER A 248 18.00 -24.78 11.05
C SER A 248 18.58 -24.94 9.65
N VAL A 249 17.87 -24.48 8.62
CA VAL A 249 18.28 -24.52 7.21
C VAL A 249 18.27 -23.10 6.66
N GLN A 250 19.42 -22.65 6.13
CA GLN A 250 19.46 -21.47 5.27
C GLN A 250 18.81 -21.84 3.92
N THR A 251 17.52 -21.52 3.76
CA THR A 251 16.84 -21.64 2.48
C THR A 251 17.30 -20.53 1.53
N ALA A 252 18.51 -20.66 0.99
CA ALA A 252 18.93 -19.87 -0.16
C ALA A 252 18.18 -20.41 -1.39
N GLY A 253 17.32 -19.58 -1.99
CA GLY A 253 16.71 -19.94 -3.26
C GLY A 253 17.63 -19.66 -4.44
N SER A 254 17.07 -19.80 -5.64
CA SER A 254 17.82 -19.59 -6.87
C SER A 254 18.31 -18.14 -6.97
N ALA A 255 19.56 -17.98 -7.43
CA ALA A 255 20.19 -16.68 -7.62
C ALA A 255 19.31 -15.78 -8.51
N SER A 256 19.17 -14.51 -8.13
CA SER A 256 18.42 -13.53 -8.92
C SER A 256 19.10 -13.27 -10.27
N THR A 257 18.30 -13.10 -11.32
CA THR A 257 18.78 -12.73 -12.65
C THR A 257 18.01 -11.52 -13.19
N PRO A 258 18.23 -10.31 -12.64
CA PRO A 258 17.48 -9.12 -13.05
C PRO A 258 17.56 -8.81 -14.55
N GLN A 259 18.64 -9.25 -15.23
CA GLN A 259 18.81 -9.06 -16.67
C GLN A 259 17.80 -9.84 -17.53
N ARG A 260 17.09 -10.82 -16.96
CA ARG A 260 16.01 -11.53 -17.66
C ARG A 260 14.69 -10.79 -17.59
N LEU A 261 14.56 -9.82 -16.70
CA LEU A 261 13.32 -9.05 -16.55
C LEU A 261 13.17 -8.04 -17.68
N PRO A 262 11.92 -7.79 -18.11
CA PRO A 262 11.59 -6.76 -19.08
C PRO A 262 11.54 -5.35 -18.45
N ALA A 263 12.59 -5.00 -17.71
CA ALA A 263 12.67 -3.77 -16.93
C ALA A 263 14.10 -3.25 -16.81
N GLN A 264 14.22 -1.98 -16.44
CA GLN A 264 15.45 -1.35 -15.97
C GLN A 264 15.26 -1.04 -14.47
N LEU A 265 15.99 -1.77 -13.63
CA LEU A 265 15.91 -1.62 -12.18
C LEU A 265 17.07 -0.77 -11.66
N SER A 266 16.84 -0.06 -10.55
CA SER A 266 17.92 0.60 -9.80
C SER A 266 18.77 -0.44 -9.04
N SER A 267 19.95 -0.03 -8.57
CA SER A 267 20.80 -0.88 -7.73
C SER A 267 20.09 -1.31 -6.44
N ALA A 268 19.34 -0.40 -5.81
CA ALA A 268 18.51 -0.71 -4.64
C ALA A 268 17.43 -1.77 -4.94
N GLN A 269 16.79 -1.70 -6.11
CA GLN A 269 15.81 -2.70 -6.54
C GLN A 269 16.47 -4.06 -6.83
N CYS A 270 17.62 -4.07 -7.52
CA CYS A 270 18.39 -5.30 -7.73
C CYS A 270 18.83 -5.95 -6.40
N GLN A 271 19.24 -5.15 -5.42
CA GLN A 271 19.57 -5.64 -4.08
C GLN A 271 18.35 -6.27 -3.40
N ALA A 272 17.17 -5.64 -3.51
CA ALA A 272 15.94 -6.19 -2.96
C ALA A 272 15.58 -7.57 -3.57
N LEU A 273 15.78 -7.74 -4.88
CA LEU A 273 15.61 -9.02 -5.57
C LEU A 273 16.62 -10.08 -5.08
N ALA A 274 17.89 -9.70 -4.91
CA ALA A 274 18.91 -10.58 -4.37
C ALA A 274 18.62 -10.99 -2.91
N ASN A 275 18.14 -10.06 -2.08
CA ASN A 275 17.77 -10.34 -0.70
C ASN A 275 16.61 -11.34 -0.60
N ALA A 276 15.60 -11.19 -1.45
CA ALA A 276 14.49 -12.12 -1.55
C ALA A 276 14.92 -13.54 -1.97
N ALA A 277 16.03 -13.65 -2.71
CA ALA A 277 16.63 -14.94 -3.05
C ALA A 277 17.30 -15.60 -1.85
N SER A 278 18.08 -14.82 -1.09
CA SER A 278 19.08 -15.33 -0.16
C SER A 278 18.62 -15.46 1.29
N TYR A 279 17.70 -14.61 1.76
CA TYR A 279 17.34 -14.54 3.19
C TYR A 279 15.95 -15.14 3.46
N PRO A 280 15.76 -15.91 4.56
CA PRO A 280 14.44 -16.33 5.03
C PRO A 280 13.53 -15.14 5.35
N LEU A 281 14.12 -14.04 5.85
CA LEU A 281 13.43 -12.80 6.14
C LEU A 281 14.24 -11.60 5.62
N SER A 282 13.59 -10.71 4.88
CA SER A 282 14.20 -9.47 4.39
C SER A 282 13.21 -8.32 4.37
N GLN A 283 13.72 -7.09 4.34
CA GLN A 283 12.93 -5.88 4.42
C GLN A 283 13.24 -4.92 3.28
N ILE A 284 12.21 -4.29 2.72
CA ILE A 284 12.33 -3.19 1.77
C ILE A 284 11.70 -1.93 2.38
N SER A 285 12.54 -0.97 2.78
CA SER A 285 12.09 0.36 3.15
C SER A 285 11.85 1.18 1.88
N GLY A 286 10.58 1.53 1.66
CA GLY A 286 10.17 2.27 0.46
C GLY A 286 9.40 3.53 0.83
N PRO A 287 10.06 4.70 0.89
CA PRO A 287 9.42 6.00 1.06
C PRO A 287 8.34 6.29 -0.01
N PRO A 288 7.50 7.33 0.16
CA PRO A 288 6.42 7.61 -0.79
C PRO A 288 6.99 7.91 -2.17
N GLY A 289 6.37 7.37 -3.22
CA GLY A 289 6.76 7.62 -4.61
C GLY A 289 8.05 6.93 -5.09
N THR A 290 8.60 5.98 -4.34
CA THR A 290 9.87 5.30 -4.68
C THR A 290 9.72 4.05 -5.56
N GLY A 291 8.52 3.80 -6.10
CA GLY A 291 8.29 2.62 -6.94
C GLY A 291 8.21 1.31 -6.17
N LYS A 292 7.76 1.30 -4.91
CA LYS A 292 7.51 0.08 -4.12
C LYS A 292 6.78 -1.00 -4.90
N SER A 293 5.54 -0.74 -5.33
CA SER A 293 4.71 -1.74 -6.01
C SER A 293 5.33 -2.24 -7.33
N TYR A 294 6.09 -1.38 -8.03
CA TYR A 294 6.86 -1.78 -9.21
C TYR A 294 7.99 -2.74 -8.84
N SER A 295 8.70 -2.46 -7.74
CA SER A 295 9.77 -3.31 -7.21
C SER A 295 9.24 -4.68 -6.75
N LEU A 296 8.06 -4.72 -6.11
CA LEU A 296 7.41 -5.97 -5.71
C LEU A 296 7.00 -6.82 -6.91
N ALA A 297 6.47 -6.18 -7.97
CA ALA A 297 6.15 -6.87 -9.22
C ALA A 297 7.40 -7.43 -9.91
N ALA A 298 8.48 -6.65 -9.99
CA ALA A 298 9.77 -7.10 -10.51
C ALA A 298 10.32 -8.31 -9.73
N LEU A 299 10.23 -8.24 -8.40
CA LEU A 299 10.66 -9.31 -7.50
C LEU A 299 9.85 -10.58 -7.75
N ALA A 300 8.52 -10.48 -7.79
CA ALA A 300 7.66 -11.63 -8.05
C ALA A 300 7.96 -12.30 -9.40
N LEU A 301 8.22 -11.50 -10.44
CA LEU A 301 8.61 -12.02 -11.76
C LEU A 301 9.99 -12.67 -11.76
N ASP A 302 10.96 -12.11 -11.04
CA ASP A 302 12.30 -12.69 -10.94
C ASP A 302 12.25 -14.06 -10.27
N ARG A 303 11.51 -14.17 -9.15
CA ARG A 303 11.31 -15.45 -8.45
C ARG A 303 10.57 -16.46 -9.35
N TYR A 304 9.50 -16.01 -10.02
CA TYR A 304 8.77 -16.84 -10.97
C TYR A 304 9.66 -17.38 -12.10
N LEU A 305 10.53 -16.55 -12.69
CA LEU A 305 11.47 -16.98 -13.72
C LEU A 305 12.54 -17.97 -13.21
N GLN A 306 12.73 -18.06 -11.89
CA GLN A 306 13.54 -19.11 -11.26
C GLN A 306 12.74 -20.39 -10.94
N GLY A 307 11.47 -20.47 -11.33
CA GLY A 307 10.57 -21.58 -11.05
C GLY A 307 9.96 -21.55 -9.65
N GLU A 308 10.03 -20.43 -8.94
CA GLU A 308 9.51 -20.29 -7.57
C GLU A 308 8.06 -19.78 -7.55
N SER A 309 7.30 -20.18 -6.54
CA SER A 309 5.94 -19.70 -6.26
C SER A 309 5.95 -18.49 -5.32
N VAL A 310 5.13 -17.49 -5.66
CA VAL A 310 5.12 -16.17 -4.99
C VAL A 310 3.72 -15.84 -4.48
N LEU A 311 3.65 -15.51 -3.19
CA LEU A 311 2.46 -14.98 -2.54
C LEU A 311 2.65 -13.49 -2.22
N LEU A 312 2.00 -12.62 -3.01
CA LEU A 312 1.89 -11.19 -2.75
C LEU A 312 0.66 -10.90 -1.88
N VAL A 313 0.88 -10.34 -0.69
CA VAL A 313 -0.18 -9.99 0.26
C VAL A 313 -0.14 -8.50 0.61
N SER A 314 -1.32 -7.91 0.80
CA SER A 314 -1.45 -6.56 1.35
C SER A 314 -2.73 -6.42 2.16
N ARG A 315 -2.78 -5.47 3.09
CA ARG A 315 -4.01 -5.07 3.77
C ARG A 315 -4.98 -4.34 2.83
N SER A 316 -4.47 -3.69 1.78
CA SER A 316 -5.26 -2.88 0.86
C SER A 316 -5.61 -3.64 -0.43
N ALA A 317 -6.90 -3.80 -0.70
CA ALA A 317 -7.38 -4.34 -1.98
C ALA A 317 -6.94 -3.47 -3.18
N GLN A 318 -6.68 -2.18 -2.96
CA GLN A 318 -6.13 -1.32 -3.99
C GLN A 318 -4.65 -1.63 -4.27
N ALA A 319 -3.83 -1.83 -3.23
CA ALA A 319 -2.42 -2.18 -3.40
C ALA A 319 -2.28 -3.48 -4.21
N VAL A 320 -3.13 -4.48 -3.91
CA VAL A 320 -3.26 -5.72 -4.69
C VAL A 320 -3.50 -5.43 -6.18
N ARG A 321 -4.48 -4.58 -6.51
CA ARG A 321 -4.77 -4.21 -7.91
C ARG A 321 -3.63 -3.46 -8.58
N VAL A 322 -2.98 -2.55 -7.87
CA VAL A 322 -1.85 -1.79 -8.41
C VAL A 322 -0.71 -2.74 -8.77
N ILE A 323 -0.35 -3.67 -7.88
CA ILE A 323 0.71 -4.66 -8.15
C ILE A 323 0.34 -5.55 -9.33
N ALA A 324 -0.88 -6.07 -9.36
CA ALA A 324 -1.34 -6.93 -10.46
C ALA A 324 -1.41 -6.17 -11.80
N HIS A 325 -1.81 -4.89 -11.79
CA HIS A 325 -1.70 -4.02 -12.95
C HIS A 325 -0.25 -3.83 -13.39
N LYS A 326 0.70 -3.64 -12.46
CA LYS A 326 2.14 -3.55 -12.81
C LYS A 326 2.62 -4.80 -13.52
N LEU A 327 2.30 -5.98 -13.00
CA LEU A 327 2.66 -7.26 -13.64
C LEU A 327 2.14 -7.37 -15.08
N ARG A 328 0.88 -6.97 -15.32
CA ARG A 328 0.25 -7.04 -16.65
C ARG A 328 0.75 -5.96 -17.61
N GLU A 329 0.64 -4.70 -17.22
CA GLU A 329 0.86 -3.55 -18.13
C GLU A 329 2.33 -3.16 -18.24
N ASP A 330 3.04 -3.04 -17.10
CA ASP A 330 4.43 -2.56 -17.11
C ASP A 330 5.41 -3.69 -17.52
N PHE A 331 5.16 -4.92 -17.06
CA PHE A 331 6.03 -6.07 -17.36
C PHE A 331 5.49 -6.98 -18.48
N GLY A 332 4.24 -6.82 -18.90
CA GLY A 332 3.67 -7.56 -20.04
C GLY A 332 3.27 -9.01 -19.72
N LEU A 333 3.08 -9.39 -18.45
CA LEU A 333 2.63 -10.74 -18.09
C LEU A 333 1.13 -10.89 -18.37
N ARG A 334 0.78 -11.51 -19.50
CA ARG A 334 -0.63 -11.60 -19.96
C ARG A 334 -1.50 -12.47 -19.05
N ASP A 335 -0.93 -13.56 -18.56
CA ASP A 335 -1.60 -14.57 -17.77
C ASP A 335 -0.64 -15.16 -16.70
N GLY A 336 -1.15 -15.98 -15.77
CA GLY A 336 -0.37 -16.61 -14.69
C GLY A 336 -0.45 -15.90 -13.33
N VAL A 337 -1.04 -14.69 -13.28
CA VAL A 337 -1.34 -13.97 -12.04
C VAL A 337 -2.77 -14.25 -11.61
N LEU A 338 -2.97 -14.73 -10.38
CA LEU A 338 -4.29 -14.80 -9.76
C LEU A 338 -4.45 -13.60 -8.84
N GLU A 339 -5.39 -12.72 -9.18
CA GLU A 339 -5.73 -11.52 -8.40
C GLU A 339 -7.17 -11.60 -7.91
N GLY A 340 -7.44 -11.09 -6.70
CA GLY A 340 -8.81 -10.95 -6.23
C GLY A 340 -8.96 -10.93 -4.73
N ASP A 341 -10.17 -10.57 -4.33
CA ASP A 341 -10.70 -10.77 -2.99
C ASP A 341 -11.50 -12.09 -2.91
N GLY A 342 -11.71 -12.64 -1.73
CA GLY A 342 -12.04 -14.05 -1.48
C GLY A 342 -13.10 -14.69 -2.39
N GLN A 343 -14.13 -13.96 -2.82
CA GLN A 343 -15.14 -14.45 -3.76
C GLN A 343 -14.75 -14.21 -5.23
N SER A 344 -14.20 -13.04 -5.56
CA SER A 344 -13.76 -12.73 -6.93
C SER A 344 -12.58 -13.60 -7.36
N LEU A 345 -11.64 -13.92 -6.46
CA LEU A 345 -10.52 -14.81 -6.75
C LEU A 345 -10.99 -16.23 -7.06
N ARG A 346 -11.95 -16.76 -6.29
CA ARG A 346 -12.53 -18.09 -6.55
C ARG A 346 -13.22 -18.14 -7.90
N GLN A 347 -13.95 -17.09 -8.25
CA GLN A 347 -14.57 -16.96 -9.56
C GLN A 347 -13.52 -16.88 -10.68
N ALA A 348 -12.50 -16.03 -10.53
CA ALA A 348 -11.43 -15.86 -11.51
C ALA A 348 -10.64 -17.16 -11.72
N LEU A 349 -10.33 -17.87 -10.64
CA LEU A 349 -9.69 -19.19 -10.69
C LEU A 349 -10.56 -20.19 -11.45
N ARG A 350 -11.87 -20.27 -11.12
CA ARG A 350 -12.82 -21.15 -11.80
C ARG A 350 -12.86 -20.87 -13.31
N GLU A 351 -13.08 -19.62 -13.69
CA GLU A 351 -13.18 -19.20 -15.10
C GLU A 351 -11.89 -19.50 -15.86
N ARG A 352 -10.73 -19.30 -15.22
CA ARG A 352 -9.44 -19.60 -15.84
C ARG A 352 -9.21 -21.09 -15.99
N MET A 353 -9.55 -21.88 -14.98
CA MET A 353 -9.47 -23.34 -15.05
C MET A 353 -10.40 -23.92 -16.11
N GLU A 354 -11.62 -23.38 -16.26
CA GLU A 354 -12.56 -23.79 -17.32
C GLU A 354 -11.97 -23.53 -18.71
N ARG A 355 -11.44 -22.33 -18.97
CA ARG A 355 -10.74 -21.99 -20.23
C ARG A 355 -9.56 -22.91 -20.51
N LEU A 356 -8.72 -23.16 -19.51
CA LEU A 356 -7.58 -24.08 -19.63
C LEU A 356 -8.01 -25.50 -20.00
N LEU A 357 -9.07 -26.01 -19.35
CA LEU A 357 -9.60 -27.35 -19.60
C LEU A 357 -10.31 -27.49 -20.96
N GLN A 358 -10.79 -26.37 -21.52
CA GLN A 358 -11.34 -26.25 -22.88
C GLN A 358 -10.26 -26.12 -23.97
N GLY A 359 -8.99 -25.94 -23.59
CA GLY A 359 -7.89 -25.78 -24.53
C GLY A 359 -7.63 -24.34 -24.97
N GLU A 360 -8.22 -23.35 -24.30
CA GLU A 360 -8.03 -21.92 -24.59
C GLU A 360 -6.73 -21.40 -23.96
N PHE A 361 -5.59 -21.76 -24.55
CA PHE A 361 -4.28 -21.22 -24.17
C PHE A 361 -3.34 -21.10 -25.38
N GLU A 362 -2.35 -20.20 -25.27
CA GLU A 362 -1.35 -19.99 -26.33
C GLU A 362 -0.44 -21.23 -26.48
N TRP A 363 -0.26 -21.67 -27.74
CA TRP A 363 0.65 -22.77 -28.07
C TRP A 363 2.01 -22.22 -28.46
N VAL A 364 3.03 -22.56 -27.66
CA VAL A 364 4.42 -22.24 -27.96
C VAL A 364 5.22 -23.53 -28.10
N SER A 365 6.08 -23.59 -29.13
CA SER A 365 6.99 -24.71 -29.34
C SER A 365 8.24 -24.57 -28.44
N GLU A 366 8.78 -25.69 -27.97
CA GLU A 366 10.01 -25.69 -27.15
C GLU A 366 11.17 -25.02 -27.89
N GLN A 367 11.29 -25.27 -29.19
CA GLN A 367 12.32 -24.65 -30.04
C GLN A 367 12.21 -23.12 -30.12
N ALA A 368 10.99 -22.56 -30.07
CA ALA A 368 10.80 -21.11 -30.14
C ALA A 368 11.23 -20.43 -28.83
N GLU A 369 10.85 -21.00 -27.68
CA GLU A 369 11.27 -20.49 -26.37
C GLU A 369 12.79 -20.61 -26.18
N GLU A 370 13.38 -21.73 -26.60
CA GLU A 370 14.83 -21.96 -26.52
C GLU A 370 15.64 -20.98 -27.39
N ARG A 371 15.11 -20.63 -28.58
CA ARG A 371 15.70 -19.58 -29.45
C ARG A 371 15.65 -18.21 -28.77
N GLN A 372 14.49 -17.82 -28.23
CA GLN A 372 14.34 -16.54 -27.51
C GLN A 372 15.28 -16.47 -26.31
N ARG A 373 15.41 -17.57 -25.55
CA ARG A 373 16.34 -17.66 -24.42
C ARG A 373 17.79 -17.49 -24.86
N SER A 374 18.20 -18.18 -25.93
CA SER A 374 19.55 -18.08 -26.49
C SER A 374 19.86 -16.66 -26.98
N GLU A 375 18.90 -16.02 -27.65
CA GLU A 375 19.04 -14.64 -28.13
C GLU A 375 19.11 -13.62 -26.97
N LEU A 376 18.37 -13.85 -25.87
CA LEU A 376 18.51 -13.06 -24.64
C LEU A 376 19.91 -13.18 -24.02
N ASP A 377 20.49 -14.38 -24.01
CA ASP A 377 21.84 -14.59 -23.51
C ASP A 377 22.86 -13.85 -24.39
N VAL A 378 22.69 -13.85 -25.72
CA VAL A 378 23.50 -13.07 -26.66
C VAL A 378 23.38 -11.57 -26.43
N LEU A 379 22.16 -11.04 -26.29
CA LEU A 379 21.94 -9.61 -26.00
C LEU A 379 22.52 -9.20 -24.64
N THR A 380 22.43 -10.08 -23.64
CA THR A 380 23.02 -9.83 -22.32
C THR A 380 24.55 -9.77 -22.39
N GLN A 381 25.18 -10.64 -23.19
CA GLN A 381 26.62 -10.58 -23.42
C GLN A 381 27.03 -9.33 -24.23
N ALA A 382 26.22 -8.94 -25.23
CA ALA A 382 26.43 -7.72 -26.00
C ALA A 382 26.35 -6.48 -25.12
N GLU A 383 25.37 -6.40 -24.22
CA GLU A 383 25.22 -5.31 -23.24
C GLU A 383 26.47 -5.18 -22.35
N ARG A 384 27.00 -6.31 -21.84
CA ARG A 384 28.25 -6.32 -21.05
C ARG A 384 29.45 -5.83 -21.85
N ARG A 385 29.57 -6.27 -23.11
CA ARG A 385 30.66 -5.86 -24.00
C ARG A 385 30.58 -4.36 -24.32
N LEU A 386 29.42 -3.88 -24.75
CA LEU A 386 29.18 -2.47 -25.05
C LEU A 386 29.45 -1.57 -23.84
N SER A 387 29.05 -2.01 -22.64
CA SER A 387 29.35 -1.32 -21.38
C SER A 387 30.87 -1.18 -21.14
N ALA A 388 31.63 -2.25 -21.38
CA ALA A 388 33.09 -2.25 -21.24
C ALA A 388 33.77 -1.38 -22.32
N ASP A 389 33.30 -1.47 -23.57
CA ASP A 389 33.81 -0.69 -24.69
C ASP A 389 33.54 0.82 -24.49
N PHE A 390 32.34 1.18 -24.01
CA PHE A 390 31.98 2.54 -23.63
C PHE A 390 32.93 3.09 -22.56
N ARG A 391 33.11 2.36 -21.45
CA ARG A 391 34.03 2.77 -20.36
C ARG A 391 35.46 2.98 -20.87
N LYS A 392 36.00 1.99 -21.59
CA LYS A 392 37.34 2.08 -22.19
C LYS A 392 37.47 3.29 -23.11
N ARG A 393 36.40 3.63 -23.83
CA ARG A 393 36.37 4.79 -24.73
C ARG A 393 36.39 6.11 -23.96
N CYS A 394 35.64 6.23 -22.88
CA CYS A 394 35.66 7.41 -22.01
C CYS A 394 37.03 7.59 -21.36
N GLU A 395 37.64 6.52 -20.84
CA GLU A 395 39.01 6.56 -20.29
C GLU A 395 40.05 7.03 -21.33
N GLN A 396 39.94 6.58 -22.58
CA GLN A 396 40.79 7.07 -23.68
C GLN A 396 40.55 8.56 -23.97
N ALA A 397 39.29 8.99 -24.00
CA ALA A 397 38.94 10.38 -24.23
C ALA A 397 39.55 11.30 -23.16
N VAL A 398 39.48 10.92 -21.88
CA VAL A 398 40.15 11.64 -20.77
C VAL A 398 41.66 11.73 -21.00
N ARG A 399 42.33 10.62 -21.35
CA ARG A 399 43.79 10.61 -21.60
C ARG A 399 44.18 11.56 -22.74
N TRP A 400 43.41 11.57 -23.83
CA TRP A 400 43.65 12.46 -24.96
C TRP A 400 43.40 13.91 -24.61
N SER A 401 42.32 14.22 -23.89
CA SER A 401 42.02 15.57 -23.42
C SER A 401 43.14 16.11 -22.51
N ARG A 402 43.65 15.32 -21.56
CA ARG A 402 44.80 15.69 -20.71
C ARG A 402 46.04 16.03 -21.52
N LEU A 403 46.35 15.24 -22.55
CA LEU A 403 47.50 15.50 -23.42
C LEU A 403 47.34 16.81 -24.20
N LEU A 404 46.15 17.06 -24.74
CA LEU A 404 45.82 18.28 -25.48
C LEU A 404 45.91 19.54 -24.59
N LEU A 405 45.41 19.46 -23.35
CA LEU A 405 45.50 20.55 -22.37
C LEU A 405 46.95 20.82 -21.94
N ARG A 406 47.76 19.75 -21.74
CA ARG A 406 49.20 19.90 -21.45
C ARG A 406 49.94 20.60 -22.60
N ALA A 407 49.57 20.31 -23.84
CA ALA A 407 50.14 20.96 -25.02
C ALA A 407 49.81 22.45 -25.07
N GLU A 408 48.58 22.84 -24.72
CA GLU A 408 48.15 24.25 -24.67
C GLU A 408 48.86 25.05 -23.58
N ARG A 409 49.05 24.44 -22.41
CA ARG A 409 49.78 25.05 -21.28
C ARG A 409 51.30 25.11 -21.49
N GLY A 410 51.81 24.69 -22.65
CA GLY A 410 53.26 24.64 -22.92
C GLY A 410 54.04 23.62 -22.08
N SER A 411 53.35 22.70 -21.41
CA SER A 411 53.92 21.76 -20.42
C SER A 411 54.40 20.42 -21.00
N LEU A 412 54.52 20.33 -22.33
CA LEU A 412 55.03 19.15 -23.05
C LEU A 412 56.41 19.43 -23.62
N ALA A 413 57.30 18.43 -23.57
CA ALA A 413 58.58 18.49 -24.27
C ALA A 413 58.37 18.61 -25.79
N PHE A 414 59.30 19.26 -26.50
CA PHE A 414 59.20 19.50 -27.95
C PHE A 414 58.88 18.23 -28.75
N TRP A 415 59.62 17.14 -28.52
CA TRP A 415 59.42 15.86 -29.20
C TRP A 415 58.06 15.22 -28.89
N GLN A 416 57.58 15.32 -27.64
CA GLN A 416 56.25 14.82 -27.26
C GLN A 416 55.15 15.62 -27.96
N ARG A 417 55.29 16.95 -28.02
CA ARG A 417 54.34 17.82 -28.73
C ARG A 417 54.32 17.53 -30.23
N TRP A 418 55.49 17.35 -30.85
CA TRP A 418 55.61 17.11 -32.29
C TRP A 418 55.08 15.73 -32.71
N LEU A 419 55.32 14.68 -31.91
CA LEU A 419 54.86 13.32 -32.23
C LEU A 419 53.42 13.04 -31.76
N GLN A 420 53.11 13.33 -30.50
CA GLN A 420 51.90 12.82 -29.85
C GLN A 420 50.66 13.66 -30.19
N VAL A 421 50.78 14.99 -30.33
CA VAL A 421 49.62 15.87 -30.57
C VAL A 421 49.00 15.62 -31.95
N PRO A 422 49.73 15.62 -33.09
CA PRO A 422 49.12 15.33 -34.39
C PRO A 422 48.51 13.92 -34.44
N TRP A 423 49.15 12.95 -33.79
CA TRP A 423 48.64 11.60 -33.68
C TRP A 423 47.31 11.54 -32.91
N VAL A 424 47.23 12.19 -31.74
CA VAL A 424 46.00 12.25 -30.94
C VAL A 424 44.88 12.94 -31.73
N ARG A 425 45.15 14.07 -32.40
CA ARG A 425 44.16 14.78 -33.23
C ARG A 425 43.56 13.89 -34.31
N LYS A 426 44.41 13.20 -35.09
CA LYS A 426 43.96 12.25 -36.12
C LYS A 426 43.16 11.10 -35.52
N ARG A 427 43.56 10.60 -34.34
CA ARG A 427 42.84 9.54 -33.62
C ARG A 427 41.48 10.02 -33.13
N ILE A 428 41.36 11.23 -32.58
CA ILE A 428 40.08 11.83 -32.19
C ILE A 428 39.13 11.85 -33.38
N GLY A 429 39.58 12.33 -34.54
CA GLY A 429 38.74 12.40 -35.76
C GLY A 429 38.23 11.04 -36.26
N SER A 430 39.04 9.99 -36.17
CA SER A 430 38.72 8.64 -36.70
C SER A 430 38.08 7.67 -35.69
N SER A 431 38.14 8.01 -34.41
CA SER A 431 37.63 7.15 -33.33
C SER A 431 36.11 7.23 -33.16
N VAL A 432 35.51 6.10 -32.75
CA VAL A 432 34.09 6.01 -32.41
C VAL A 432 33.73 7.05 -31.34
N ARG A 433 32.60 7.71 -31.50
CA ARG A 433 32.15 8.74 -30.56
C ARG A 433 31.60 8.07 -29.29
N PRO A 434 31.90 8.59 -28.08
CA PRO A 434 31.36 8.02 -26.84
C PRO A 434 29.82 7.91 -26.85
N TRP A 435 29.11 8.91 -27.40
CA TRP A 435 27.65 8.87 -27.48
C TRP A 435 27.12 7.78 -28.40
N ALA A 436 27.85 7.43 -29.47
CA ALA A 436 27.41 6.37 -30.38
C ALA A 436 27.43 5.00 -29.67
N LEU A 437 28.44 4.72 -28.85
CA LEU A 437 28.49 3.51 -28.02
C LEU A 437 27.38 3.52 -26.95
N LEU A 438 27.05 4.67 -26.38
CA LEU A 438 25.96 4.81 -25.42
C LEU A 438 24.60 4.57 -26.08
N ASP A 439 24.40 5.06 -27.32
CA ASP A 439 23.19 4.84 -28.10
C ASP A 439 23.05 3.36 -28.51
N GLU A 440 24.12 2.71 -28.98
CA GLU A 440 24.15 1.26 -29.25
C GLU A 440 23.82 0.43 -28.00
N LEU A 441 24.32 0.84 -26.83
CA LEU A 441 24.01 0.20 -25.56
C LEU A 441 22.52 0.34 -25.21
N ARG A 442 21.95 1.54 -25.38
CA ARG A 442 20.51 1.78 -25.14
C ARG A 442 19.64 0.95 -26.08
N ASP A 443 19.98 0.90 -27.37
CA ASP A 443 19.28 0.08 -28.36
C ASP A 443 19.34 -1.41 -27.99
N CYS A 444 20.52 -1.90 -27.57
CA CYS A 444 20.69 -3.26 -27.09
C CYS A 444 19.81 -3.56 -25.87
N GLN A 445 19.74 -2.63 -24.91
CA GLN A 445 18.91 -2.75 -23.72
C GLN A 445 17.41 -2.76 -24.05
N GLN A 446 16.96 -1.91 -24.98
CA GLN A 446 15.56 -1.88 -25.42
C GLN A 446 15.17 -3.19 -26.12
N ARG A 447 16.01 -3.70 -27.03
CA ARG A 447 15.79 -5.00 -27.68
C ARG A 447 15.73 -6.13 -26.67
N ARG A 448 16.64 -6.13 -25.68
CA ARG A 448 16.63 -7.11 -24.58
C ARG A 448 15.32 -7.06 -23.82
N GLN A 449 14.85 -5.88 -23.44
CA GLN A 449 13.59 -5.71 -22.70
C GLN A 449 12.38 -6.23 -23.48
N LEU A 450 12.28 -5.92 -24.78
CA LEU A 450 11.21 -6.42 -25.63
C LEU A 450 11.23 -7.95 -25.72
N LEU A 451 12.39 -8.54 -26.00
CA LEU A 451 12.55 -9.99 -26.07
C LEU A 451 12.28 -10.67 -24.72
N SER A 452 12.66 -10.03 -23.60
CA SER A 452 12.36 -10.51 -22.25
C SER A 452 10.86 -10.63 -22.00
N ARG A 453 10.03 -9.68 -22.53
CA ARG A 453 8.56 -9.75 -22.42
C ARG A 453 8.00 -10.93 -23.21
N GLU A 454 8.51 -11.16 -24.41
CA GLU A 454 8.07 -12.27 -25.26
C GLU A 454 8.46 -13.63 -24.67
N HIS A 455 9.71 -13.74 -24.20
CA HIS A 455 10.22 -14.92 -23.54
C HIS A 455 9.43 -15.23 -22.26
N LEU A 456 9.12 -14.23 -21.43
CA LEU A 456 8.33 -14.41 -20.20
C LEU A 456 6.99 -15.11 -20.47
N ASN A 457 6.25 -14.67 -21.49
CA ASN A 457 4.96 -15.26 -21.85
C ASN A 457 5.11 -16.64 -22.52
N SER A 458 6.16 -16.82 -23.33
CA SER A 458 6.48 -18.09 -24.00
C SER A 458 6.87 -19.18 -23.00
N HIS A 459 7.73 -18.83 -22.04
CA HIS A 459 8.14 -19.68 -20.93
C HIS A 459 6.94 -20.14 -20.10
N ARG A 460 6.03 -19.22 -19.77
CA ARG A 460 4.77 -19.52 -19.08
C ARG A 460 3.89 -20.49 -19.86
N ALA A 461 3.63 -20.19 -21.13
CA ALA A 461 2.76 -21.02 -21.98
C ALA A 461 3.30 -22.45 -22.09
N LEU A 462 4.62 -22.60 -22.21
CA LEU A 462 5.27 -23.90 -22.26
C LEU A 462 5.18 -24.67 -20.93
N ASN A 463 5.43 -24.00 -19.79
CA ASN A 463 5.29 -24.62 -18.47
C ASN A 463 3.86 -25.10 -18.22
N LEU A 464 2.87 -24.27 -18.55
CA LEU A 464 1.46 -24.60 -18.45
C LEU A 464 1.09 -25.79 -19.35
N LYS A 465 1.59 -25.82 -20.59
CA LYS A 465 1.39 -26.95 -21.51
C LYS A 465 1.93 -28.24 -20.91
N ARG A 466 3.17 -28.23 -20.40
CA ARG A 466 3.79 -29.41 -19.77
C ARG A 466 2.94 -29.92 -18.60
N LEU A 467 2.47 -29.02 -17.74
CA LEU A 467 1.58 -29.34 -16.61
C LEU A 467 0.22 -29.88 -17.04
N LEU A 468 -0.41 -29.31 -18.07
CA LEU A 468 -1.70 -29.80 -18.56
C LEU A 468 -1.57 -31.18 -19.20
N VAL A 469 -0.44 -31.49 -19.85
CA VAL A 469 -0.18 -32.83 -20.40
C VAL A 469 0.04 -33.85 -19.29
N SER A 470 0.79 -33.51 -18.23
CA SER A 470 1.07 -34.43 -17.13
C SER A 470 -0.11 -34.58 -16.15
N ASP A 471 -0.80 -33.49 -15.83
CA ASP A 471 -1.63 -33.39 -14.62
C ASP A 471 -3.08 -32.93 -14.91
N ARG A 472 -3.59 -33.07 -16.14
CA ARG A 472 -4.97 -32.65 -16.51
C ARG A 472 -6.04 -33.10 -15.51
N ALA A 473 -5.95 -34.35 -15.05
CA ALA A 473 -6.93 -34.93 -14.13
C ALA A 473 -6.99 -34.17 -12.79
N LEU A 474 -5.86 -33.66 -12.31
CA LEU A 474 -5.76 -32.84 -11.10
C LEU A 474 -6.48 -31.49 -11.29
N PHE A 475 -6.32 -30.83 -12.44
CA PHE A 475 -7.05 -29.60 -12.75
C PHE A 475 -8.56 -29.82 -12.85
N VAL A 476 -9.01 -30.97 -13.37
CA VAL A 476 -10.44 -31.33 -13.37
C VAL A 476 -10.96 -31.49 -11.93
N ARG A 477 -10.22 -32.18 -11.06
CA ARG A 477 -10.58 -32.35 -9.64
C ARG A 477 -10.62 -31.01 -8.90
N TYR A 478 -9.63 -30.14 -9.11
CA TYR A 478 -9.65 -28.79 -8.53
C TYR A 478 -10.88 -28.00 -8.97
N ASN A 479 -11.25 -28.05 -10.26
CA ASN A 479 -12.41 -27.32 -10.76
C ASN A 479 -13.71 -27.87 -10.14
N GLN A 480 -13.79 -29.19 -9.93
CA GLN A 480 -14.90 -29.81 -9.18
C GLN A 480 -14.93 -29.37 -7.71
N ALA A 481 -13.77 -29.27 -7.04
CA ALA A 481 -13.65 -28.82 -5.65
C ALA A 481 -14.09 -27.36 -5.48
N ILE A 482 -13.68 -26.48 -6.40
CA ILE A 482 -14.10 -25.06 -6.41
C ILE A 482 -15.61 -24.92 -6.65
N ARG A 483 -16.21 -25.82 -7.44
CA ARG A 483 -17.66 -25.84 -7.72
C ARG A 483 -18.50 -26.44 -6.59
N ALA A 484 -17.88 -27.11 -5.60
CA ALA A 484 -18.62 -27.74 -4.51
C ALA A 484 -19.31 -26.67 -3.64
N ARG A 485 -20.63 -26.78 -3.48
CA ARG A 485 -21.45 -25.83 -2.69
C ARG A 485 -21.38 -26.05 -1.18
N ASN A 486 -20.88 -27.21 -0.73
CA ASN A 486 -20.76 -27.58 0.68
C ASN A 486 -19.30 -27.38 1.14
N SER A 487 -19.10 -26.58 2.17
CA SER A 487 -17.80 -26.22 2.77
C SER A 487 -17.01 -27.44 3.30
N GLN A 488 -17.67 -28.42 3.91
CA GLN A 488 -17.01 -29.65 4.39
C GLN A 488 -16.52 -30.52 3.23
N ARG A 489 -17.36 -30.70 2.21
CA ARG A 489 -16.99 -31.44 0.99
C ARG A 489 -15.89 -30.73 0.21
N GLN A 490 -15.90 -29.40 0.22
CA GLN A 490 -14.87 -28.58 -0.40
C GLN A 490 -13.52 -28.73 0.31
N LEU A 491 -13.49 -28.62 1.64
CA LEU A 491 -12.29 -28.83 2.45
C LEU A 491 -11.69 -30.23 2.24
N ALA A 492 -12.52 -31.27 2.29
CA ALA A 492 -12.08 -32.64 2.03
C ALA A 492 -11.47 -32.80 0.61
N LEU A 493 -12.08 -32.20 -0.40
CA LEU A 493 -11.56 -32.22 -1.77
C LEU A 493 -10.27 -31.40 -1.93
N PHE A 494 -10.05 -30.35 -1.13
CA PHE A 494 -8.80 -29.59 -1.15
C PHE A 494 -7.67 -30.27 -0.37
N GLU A 495 -7.99 -31.06 0.66
CA GLU A 495 -6.99 -31.80 1.44
C GLU A 495 -6.24 -32.83 0.58
N ASP A 496 -6.96 -33.51 -0.31
CA ASP A 496 -6.46 -34.57 -1.19
C ASP A 496 -5.67 -34.07 -2.42
N ILE A 497 -5.64 -32.76 -2.69
CA ILE A 497 -4.96 -32.23 -3.88
C ILE A 497 -3.62 -31.59 -3.50
N ASP A 498 -2.57 -31.97 -4.25
CA ASP A 498 -1.25 -31.39 -4.13
C ASP A 498 -1.26 -29.92 -4.63
N PRO A 499 -1.12 -28.93 -3.73
CA PRO A 499 -1.13 -27.54 -4.11
C PRO A 499 0.08 -27.15 -4.96
N ALA A 500 1.19 -27.90 -4.93
CA ALA A 500 2.38 -27.57 -5.72
C ALA A 500 2.08 -27.52 -7.23
N ARG A 501 1.19 -28.39 -7.72
CA ARG A 501 0.79 -28.42 -9.13
C ARG A 501 -0.08 -27.23 -9.53
N LEU A 502 -0.96 -26.79 -8.62
CA LEU A 502 -1.76 -25.59 -8.82
C LEU A 502 -0.88 -24.34 -8.85
N LEU A 503 0.08 -24.24 -7.92
CA LEU A 503 1.04 -23.16 -7.86
C LEU A 503 1.98 -23.15 -9.06
N ALA A 504 2.33 -24.31 -9.62
CA ALA A 504 3.10 -24.36 -10.86
C ALA A 504 2.32 -23.78 -12.06
N ALA A 505 0.99 -23.94 -12.10
CA ALA A 505 0.12 -23.36 -13.13
C ALA A 505 -0.16 -21.86 -12.89
N PHE A 506 -0.30 -21.47 -11.63
CA PHE A 506 -0.55 -20.11 -11.18
C PHE A 506 0.49 -19.70 -10.12
N PRO A 507 1.70 -19.33 -10.55
CA PRO A 507 2.84 -19.14 -9.65
C PRO A 507 2.80 -17.84 -8.87
N ILE A 508 2.01 -16.85 -9.30
CA ILE A 508 1.92 -15.55 -8.64
C ILE A 508 0.50 -15.31 -8.16
N TRP A 509 0.34 -15.21 -6.84
CA TRP A 509 -0.94 -14.91 -6.19
C TRP A 509 -0.88 -13.53 -5.58
N VAL A 510 -1.84 -12.67 -5.89
CA VAL A 510 -1.93 -11.30 -5.36
C VAL A 510 -3.27 -11.15 -4.64
N VAL A 511 -3.25 -11.19 -3.31
CA VAL A 511 -4.46 -11.32 -2.47
C VAL A 511 -4.41 -10.39 -1.28
N THR A 512 -5.57 -10.15 -0.65
CA THR A 512 -5.62 -9.42 0.62
C THR A 512 -5.27 -10.33 1.80
N LEU A 513 -4.60 -9.77 2.82
CA LEU A 513 -4.16 -10.54 3.99
C LEU A 513 -5.33 -11.18 4.75
N ASP A 514 -6.40 -10.41 4.97
CA ASP A 514 -7.55 -10.85 5.79
C ASP A 514 -8.31 -12.04 5.19
N GLU A 515 -8.18 -12.29 3.89
CA GLU A 515 -8.92 -13.33 3.18
C GLU A 515 -8.10 -14.59 2.94
N LEU A 516 -6.81 -14.59 3.30
CA LEU A 516 -5.90 -15.71 3.07
C LEU A 516 -6.44 -17.02 3.66
N HIS A 517 -7.02 -16.94 4.87
CA HIS A 517 -7.62 -18.08 5.57
C HIS A 517 -8.80 -18.74 4.85
N ARG A 518 -9.45 -18.05 3.90
CA ARG A 518 -10.56 -18.58 3.10
C ARG A 518 -10.11 -19.23 1.80
N LEU A 519 -8.90 -18.86 1.35
CA LEU A 519 -8.41 -19.14 0.01
C LEU A 519 -7.39 -20.26 -0.01
N LEU A 520 -6.54 -20.32 1.00
CA LEU A 520 -5.40 -21.22 1.05
C LEU A 520 -5.41 -21.98 2.38
N PRO A 521 -5.12 -23.29 2.38
CA PRO A 521 -4.98 -24.03 3.63
C PRO A 521 -3.77 -23.51 4.43
N LEU A 522 -3.82 -23.65 5.75
CA LEU A 522 -2.69 -23.36 6.62
C LEU A 522 -1.69 -24.52 6.58
N ARG A 523 -0.86 -24.56 5.53
CA ARG A 523 0.23 -25.53 5.37
C ARG A 523 1.57 -24.83 5.38
N ALA A 524 2.53 -25.38 6.10
CA ALA A 524 3.90 -24.87 6.14
C ALA A 524 4.49 -24.83 4.72
N GLU A 525 5.18 -23.75 4.35
CA GLU A 525 6.02 -23.69 3.15
C GLU A 525 5.28 -23.96 1.81
N LEU A 526 3.98 -23.64 1.78
CA LEU A 526 3.13 -23.72 0.60
C LEU A 526 3.69 -22.91 -0.59
N PHE A 527 4.23 -21.72 -0.33
CA PHE A 527 4.88 -20.84 -1.28
C PHE A 527 6.38 -20.73 -1.01
N ASP A 528 7.16 -20.47 -2.05
CA ASP A 528 8.60 -20.28 -1.93
C ASP A 528 8.95 -18.90 -1.35
N VAL A 529 8.20 -17.86 -1.73
CA VAL A 529 8.43 -16.48 -1.27
C VAL A 529 7.11 -15.76 -1.01
N MET A 530 6.97 -15.16 0.18
CA MET A 530 5.96 -14.14 0.46
C MET A 530 6.51 -12.75 0.16
N VAL A 531 5.67 -11.86 -0.35
CA VAL A 531 5.94 -10.44 -0.43
C VAL A 531 4.78 -9.69 0.20
N MET A 532 5.02 -8.99 1.30
CA MET A 532 4.01 -8.24 2.04
C MET A 532 4.14 -6.75 1.79
N ASP A 533 3.13 -6.14 1.17
CA ASP A 533 3.05 -4.69 0.95
C ASP A 533 2.33 -3.96 2.10
N GLU A 534 2.74 -2.73 2.37
CA GLU A 534 2.18 -1.86 3.42
C GLU A 534 2.20 -2.52 4.82
N ALA A 535 3.30 -3.20 5.15
CA ALA A 535 3.43 -3.96 6.38
C ALA A 535 3.39 -3.11 7.66
N THR A 536 3.65 -1.80 7.58
CA THR A 536 3.44 -0.88 8.70
C THR A 536 1.99 -0.81 9.13
N GLN A 537 1.05 -1.09 8.22
CA GLN A 537 -0.39 -1.07 8.47
C GLN A 537 -0.93 -2.43 8.89
N CYS A 538 -0.13 -3.50 8.82
CA CYS A 538 -0.55 -4.84 9.18
C CYS A 538 -0.29 -5.07 10.68
N ASP A 539 -1.29 -5.55 11.41
CA ASP A 539 -1.07 -6.07 12.75
C ASP A 539 -0.34 -7.43 12.67
N ILE A 540 0.48 -7.70 13.68
CA ILE A 540 1.35 -8.88 13.71
C ILE A 540 0.54 -10.17 13.62
N ALA A 541 -0.51 -10.29 14.43
CA ALA A 541 -1.29 -11.52 14.55
C ALA A 541 -1.94 -11.95 13.22
N SER A 542 -2.51 -11.01 12.46
CA SER A 542 -3.11 -11.32 11.15
C SER A 542 -2.07 -11.77 10.11
N ALA A 543 -0.80 -11.41 10.29
CA ALA A 543 0.29 -11.76 9.37
C ALA A 543 0.90 -13.14 9.64
N LEU A 544 0.91 -13.63 10.88
CA LEU A 544 1.58 -14.90 11.25
C LEU A 544 1.17 -16.10 10.38
N PRO A 545 -0.13 -16.31 10.05
CA PRO A 545 -0.54 -17.40 9.16
C PRO A 545 -0.01 -17.27 7.73
N ALA A 546 0.30 -16.06 7.26
CA ALA A 546 0.90 -15.84 5.95
C ALA A 546 2.39 -16.24 5.94
N PHE A 547 3.14 -15.90 6.99
CA PHE A 547 4.53 -16.34 7.17
C PHE A 547 4.65 -17.85 7.22
N GLN A 548 3.72 -18.54 7.91
CA GLN A 548 3.70 -20.00 7.96
C GLN A 548 3.62 -20.62 6.56
N ARG A 549 2.84 -20.02 5.66
CA ARG A 549 2.65 -20.54 4.30
C ARG A 549 3.88 -20.38 3.41
N CYS A 550 4.96 -19.75 3.86
CA CYS A 550 6.05 -19.36 2.97
C CYS A 550 7.43 -19.77 3.52
N LYS A 551 8.34 -20.19 2.63
CA LYS A 551 9.73 -20.51 3.00
C LYS A 551 10.54 -19.25 3.33
N ARG A 552 10.37 -18.21 2.51
CA ARG A 552 10.99 -16.88 2.67
C ARG A 552 9.92 -15.79 2.68
N ALA A 553 10.23 -14.66 3.30
CA ALA A 553 9.36 -13.50 3.33
C ALA A 553 10.12 -12.19 3.12
N VAL A 554 9.55 -11.35 2.27
CA VAL A 554 9.99 -9.99 2.00
C VAL A 554 8.90 -9.06 2.48
N VAL A 555 9.23 -8.15 3.39
CA VAL A 555 8.27 -7.21 3.97
C VAL A 555 8.62 -5.80 3.54
N THR A 556 7.65 -5.08 2.97
CA THR A 556 7.85 -3.69 2.57
C THR A 556 6.91 -2.73 3.30
N GLY A 557 7.40 -1.52 3.49
CA GLY A 557 6.64 -0.43 4.11
C GLY A 557 7.53 0.78 4.32
N ASP A 558 6.99 1.76 5.05
CA ASP A 558 7.70 2.98 5.39
C ASP A 558 7.46 3.32 6.86
N ALA A 559 8.49 3.15 7.70
CA ALA A 559 8.43 3.41 9.13
C ALA A 559 8.15 4.89 9.48
N ARG A 560 8.26 5.81 8.50
CA ARG A 560 7.91 7.23 8.65
C ARG A 560 6.46 7.54 8.26
N GLN A 561 5.67 6.55 7.83
CA GLN A 561 4.24 6.69 7.54
C GLN A 561 3.38 6.00 8.61
N LEU A 562 2.06 6.10 8.45
CA LEU A 562 1.08 5.60 9.41
C LEU A 562 1.23 4.11 9.68
N ARG A 563 1.16 3.78 10.97
CA ARG A 563 1.18 2.41 11.50
C ARG A 563 -0.24 1.85 11.66
N HIS A 564 -0.35 0.55 11.89
CA HIS A 564 -1.59 -0.06 12.35
C HIS A 564 -2.03 0.57 13.67
N ILE A 565 -3.34 0.62 13.90
CA ILE A 565 -3.92 1.16 15.12
C ILE A 565 -4.48 -0.01 15.94
N SER A 566 -3.92 -0.21 17.12
CA SER A 566 -4.46 -1.11 18.14
C SER A 566 -5.21 -0.33 19.22
N PHE A 567 -6.36 -0.84 19.65
CA PHE A 567 -7.15 -0.31 20.77
C PHE A 567 -6.84 -1.02 22.09
N LEU A 568 -6.07 -2.11 22.05
CA LEU A 568 -5.62 -2.84 23.23
C LEU A 568 -4.86 -1.92 24.20
N SER A 569 -5.28 -1.87 25.46
CA SER A 569 -4.61 -1.04 26.47
C SER A 569 -3.22 -1.57 26.79
N ARG A 570 -2.27 -0.66 27.10
CA ARG A 570 -0.91 -1.04 27.47
C ARG A 570 -0.85 -1.96 28.69
N VAL A 571 -1.75 -1.75 29.64
CA VAL A 571 -1.88 -2.59 30.85
C VAL A 571 -2.37 -3.98 30.47
N ARG A 572 -3.41 -4.06 29.63
CA ARG A 572 -3.98 -5.34 29.21
C ARG A 572 -3.00 -6.18 28.40
N GLU A 573 -2.27 -5.56 27.48
CA GLU A 573 -1.20 -6.22 26.73
C GLU A 573 -0.15 -6.85 27.67
N THR A 574 0.29 -6.11 28.68
CA THR A 574 1.29 -6.61 29.66
C THR A 574 0.75 -7.82 30.44
N GLN A 575 -0.52 -7.80 30.84
CA GLN A 575 -1.17 -8.93 31.50
C GLN A 575 -1.24 -10.17 30.59
N LEU A 576 -1.54 -9.98 29.30
CA LEU A 576 -1.59 -11.07 28.33
C LEU A 576 -0.20 -11.67 28.06
N LEU A 577 0.83 -10.82 28.03
CA LEU A 577 2.23 -11.23 27.89
C LEU A 577 2.67 -12.11 29.06
N GLN A 578 2.39 -11.68 30.30
CA GLN A 578 2.69 -12.46 31.50
C GLN A 578 1.94 -13.80 31.55
N ARG A 579 0.67 -13.82 31.12
CA ARG A 579 -0.13 -15.06 31.03
C ARG A 579 0.41 -16.05 30.01
N ALA A 580 1.10 -15.58 28.97
CA ALA A 580 1.76 -16.44 27.99
C ALA A 580 3.10 -16.99 28.49
N GLY A 581 3.56 -16.59 29.69
CA GLY A 581 4.83 -17.03 30.27
C GLY A 581 6.06 -16.25 29.77
N LEU A 582 5.85 -15.09 29.15
CA LEU A 582 6.92 -14.18 28.69
C LEU A 582 7.26 -13.15 29.77
N GLN A 583 8.49 -12.65 29.77
CA GLN A 583 8.98 -11.68 30.75
C GLN A 583 8.58 -10.25 30.39
N ALA A 584 8.38 -9.40 31.39
CA ALA A 584 7.89 -8.03 31.18
C ALA A 584 8.87 -7.17 30.36
N GLU A 585 10.16 -7.46 30.45
CA GLU A 585 11.26 -6.81 29.72
C GLU A 585 11.19 -7.08 28.21
N GLU A 586 10.60 -8.20 27.79
CA GLU A 586 10.47 -8.56 26.38
C GLU A 586 9.34 -7.79 25.67
N ARG A 587 8.53 -7.03 26.42
CA ARG A 587 7.38 -6.30 25.90
C ARG A 587 7.74 -5.35 24.76
N GLU A 588 8.84 -4.61 24.88
CA GLU A 588 9.22 -3.63 23.86
C GLU A 588 9.50 -4.30 22.51
N ALA A 589 10.17 -5.46 22.53
CA ALA A 589 10.48 -6.23 21.34
C ALA A 589 9.23 -6.88 20.72
N TRP A 590 8.31 -7.40 21.54
CA TRP A 590 7.17 -8.19 21.07
C TRP A 590 5.82 -7.46 21.11
N SER A 591 5.79 -6.16 21.42
CA SER A 591 4.56 -5.36 21.59
C SER A 591 3.60 -5.56 20.42
N TYR A 592 2.37 -6.00 20.69
CA TYR A 592 1.32 -6.13 19.68
C TYR A 592 0.73 -4.76 19.33
N ARG A 593 0.67 -3.86 20.32
CA ARG A 593 0.10 -2.53 20.20
C ARG A 593 1.03 -1.57 19.46
N ASP A 594 2.30 -1.54 19.85
CA ASP A 594 3.24 -0.48 19.45
C ASP A 594 4.09 -0.88 18.21
N ASN A 595 4.23 -2.18 17.91
CA ASN A 595 5.01 -2.68 16.77
C ASN A 595 4.11 -3.18 15.63
N SER A 596 4.38 -2.72 14.42
CA SER A 596 3.83 -3.29 13.19
C SER A 596 4.61 -4.53 12.73
N VAL A 597 4.13 -5.22 11.70
CA VAL A 597 4.90 -6.31 11.07
C VAL A 597 6.25 -5.80 10.56
N LEU A 598 6.31 -4.58 10.01
CA LEU A 598 7.58 -4.00 9.55
C LEU A 598 8.57 -3.79 10.70
N ASP A 599 8.10 -3.30 11.84
CA ASP A 599 8.94 -3.06 13.01
C ASP A 599 9.47 -4.37 13.57
N LEU A 600 8.60 -5.38 13.70
CA LEU A 600 8.98 -6.70 14.19
C LEU A 600 10.01 -7.36 13.27
N VAL A 601 9.80 -7.33 11.95
CA VAL A 601 10.77 -7.85 10.99
C VAL A 601 12.12 -7.17 11.16
N GLY A 602 12.15 -5.83 11.24
CA GLY A 602 13.39 -5.06 11.41
C GLY A 602 14.19 -5.46 12.66
N LEU A 603 13.51 -5.83 13.75
CA LEU A 603 14.15 -6.33 14.97
C LEU A 603 14.75 -7.74 14.84
N GLN A 604 14.26 -8.55 13.88
CA GLN A 604 14.63 -9.97 13.72
C GLN A 604 15.49 -10.26 12.47
N LEU A 605 15.94 -9.22 11.75
CA LEU A 605 16.83 -9.41 10.61
C LEU A 605 18.23 -9.85 11.07
N ALA A 606 18.76 -10.88 10.42
CA ALA A 606 20.07 -11.43 10.73
C ALA A 606 21.25 -10.56 10.27
N SER A 607 21.03 -9.66 9.29
CA SER A 607 22.06 -8.80 8.71
C SER A 607 21.46 -7.51 8.18
N GLN A 608 22.22 -6.42 8.26
CA GLN A 608 21.88 -5.13 7.62
C GLN A 608 21.78 -5.25 6.09
N GLU A 609 22.48 -6.21 5.48
CA GLU A 609 22.41 -6.49 4.04
C GLU A 609 21.02 -6.95 3.61
N ALA A 610 20.22 -7.54 4.51
CA ALA A 610 18.85 -7.94 4.26
C ALA A 610 17.86 -6.76 4.19
N VAL A 611 18.32 -5.53 4.42
CA VAL A 611 17.53 -4.29 4.31
C VAL A 611 17.84 -3.59 2.99
N GLY A 612 16.84 -3.49 2.11
CA GLY A 612 16.87 -2.62 0.94
C GLY A 612 16.22 -1.26 1.23
N PHE A 613 16.83 -0.17 0.75
CA PHE A 613 16.23 1.18 0.81
C PHE A 613 16.03 1.72 -0.61
N LEU A 614 14.78 1.96 -1.00
CA LEU A 614 14.47 2.56 -2.30
C LEU A 614 14.65 4.08 -2.23
N ASP A 615 15.61 4.61 -2.99
CA ASP A 615 16.06 6.00 -2.89
C ASP A 615 15.64 6.89 -4.07
N GLU A 616 15.05 6.35 -5.14
CA GLU A 616 14.62 7.14 -6.31
C GLU A 616 13.13 7.52 -6.22
N HIS A 617 12.81 8.82 -6.12
CA HIS A 617 11.44 9.34 -5.99
C HIS A 617 10.87 9.84 -7.34
N PHE A 618 9.83 9.17 -7.84
CA PHE A 618 9.22 9.43 -9.16
C PHE A 618 7.86 10.13 -9.12
N ARG A 619 7.26 10.30 -7.93
CA ARG A 619 5.85 10.71 -7.80
C ARG A 619 5.66 12.22 -7.92
N SER A 620 6.23 12.95 -6.97
CA SER A 620 5.90 14.34 -6.69
C SER A 620 6.92 15.29 -7.32
N ARG A 621 6.47 16.49 -7.66
CA ARG A 621 7.37 17.60 -8.00
C ARG A 621 8.32 17.91 -6.84
N PRO A 622 9.52 18.48 -7.09
CA PRO A 622 10.51 18.68 -6.04
C PRO A 622 10.00 19.53 -4.87
N ALA A 623 9.32 20.65 -5.14
CA ALA A 623 8.74 21.52 -4.12
C ALA A 623 7.80 20.79 -3.13
N LEU A 624 7.08 19.76 -3.59
CA LEU A 624 6.14 18.99 -2.77
C LEU A 624 6.85 18.02 -1.81
N ILE A 625 7.90 17.32 -2.27
CA ILE A 625 8.58 16.29 -1.48
C ILE A 625 9.74 16.85 -0.64
N ARG A 626 10.31 18.02 -1.00
CA ARG A 626 11.53 18.58 -0.40
C ARG A 626 11.49 18.65 1.12
N PHE A 627 10.42 19.21 1.70
CA PHE A 627 10.28 19.29 3.17
C PHE A 627 10.30 17.91 3.83
N SER A 628 9.58 16.95 3.24
CA SER A 628 9.51 15.58 3.76
C SER A 628 10.85 14.85 3.61
N ASN A 629 11.54 15.04 2.48
CA ASN A 629 12.87 14.50 2.24
C ASN A 629 13.91 15.01 3.24
N GLU A 630 13.91 16.31 3.54
CA GLU A 630 14.79 16.93 4.53
C GLU A 630 14.47 16.48 5.96
N LEU A 631 13.18 16.38 6.32
CA LEU A 631 12.77 16.13 7.70
C LEU A 631 12.71 14.65 8.10
N PHE A 632 12.24 13.78 7.21
CA PHE A 632 11.91 12.39 7.55
C PHE A 632 12.89 11.37 6.96
N TYR A 633 13.62 11.73 5.91
CA TYR A 633 14.44 10.80 5.13
C TYR A 633 15.91 11.21 4.99
N ASP A 634 16.36 12.23 5.73
CA ASP A 634 17.77 12.67 5.79
C ASP A 634 18.37 13.00 4.41
N GLN A 635 17.56 13.59 3.52
CA GLN A 635 17.92 13.91 2.12
C GLN A 635 18.35 12.70 1.27
N ARG A 636 18.03 11.48 1.69
CA ARG A 636 18.41 10.26 0.95
C ARG A 636 17.57 10.04 -0.32
N LEU A 637 16.44 10.73 -0.50
CA LEU A 637 15.62 10.57 -1.71
C LEU A 637 16.16 11.41 -2.86
N ARG A 638 16.43 10.75 -3.98
CA ARG A 638 16.78 11.34 -5.28
C ARG A 638 15.49 11.71 -6.01
N VAL A 639 15.22 13.01 -6.16
CA VAL A 639 14.01 13.48 -6.85
C VAL A 639 14.18 13.36 -8.36
N MET A 640 13.42 12.46 -8.99
CA MET A 640 13.60 12.10 -10.40
C MET A 640 12.91 13.07 -11.36
N LYS A 641 11.90 13.81 -10.88
CA LYS A 641 11.12 14.80 -11.64
C LYS A 641 11.72 16.21 -11.65
N GLU A 642 12.89 16.41 -11.03
CA GLU A 642 13.53 17.73 -10.94
C GLU A 642 13.94 18.27 -12.32
N ARG A 643 13.60 19.53 -12.59
CA ARG A 643 13.97 20.28 -13.81
C ARG A 643 14.11 21.78 -13.46
N PRO A 644 14.98 22.53 -14.16
CA PRO A 644 15.10 23.96 -13.95
C PRO A 644 13.76 24.68 -14.12
N GLY A 645 13.44 25.57 -13.17
CA GLY A 645 12.20 26.36 -13.18
C GLY A 645 10.96 25.65 -12.61
N LEU A 646 11.00 24.35 -12.30
CA LEU A 646 9.88 23.67 -11.65
C LEU A 646 9.69 24.07 -10.19
N ASP A 647 10.77 24.47 -9.50
CA ASP A 647 10.69 24.96 -8.10
C ASP A 647 10.06 26.35 -7.98
N ALA A 648 10.04 27.12 -9.07
CA ALA A 648 9.38 28.42 -9.15
C ALA A 648 7.89 28.31 -9.55
N CYS A 649 7.38 27.08 -9.75
CA CYS A 649 6.01 26.82 -10.18
C CYS A 649 5.07 26.73 -8.96
N ASP A 650 3.82 27.19 -9.08
CA ASP A 650 2.73 27.20 -8.07
C ASP A 650 2.25 25.81 -7.60
N SER A 651 3.12 24.81 -7.68
CA SER A 651 2.86 23.42 -7.28
C SER A 651 2.54 23.29 -5.79
N LEU A 652 2.98 24.20 -4.92
CA LEU A 652 2.67 24.19 -3.50
C LEU A 652 2.23 25.59 -3.05
N GLN A 653 0.96 25.72 -2.66
CA GLN A 653 0.34 27.01 -2.35
C GLN A 653 -0.25 27.02 -0.93
N LEU A 654 -0.02 28.10 -0.20
CA LEU A 654 -0.68 28.38 1.08
C LEU A 654 -1.74 29.47 0.89
N LEU A 655 -2.99 29.15 1.22
CA LEU A 655 -4.09 30.10 1.29
C LEU A 655 -4.49 30.30 2.75
N ARG A 656 -4.35 31.54 3.23
CA ARG A 656 -4.81 31.93 4.57
C ARG A 656 -6.28 32.30 4.51
N ILE A 657 -7.08 31.70 5.37
CA ILE A 657 -8.55 31.83 5.37
C ILE A 657 -9.00 32.43 6.69
N GLU A 658 -9.81 33.48 6.65
CA GLU A 658 -10.44 34.04 7.86
C GLU A 658 -11.62 33.16 8.30
N GLY A 659 -11.31 32.01 8.90
CA GLY A 659 -12.27 31.00 9.35
C GLY A 659 -12.14 30.71 10.84
N GLN A 660 -13.23 30.23 11.43
CA GLN A 660 -13.27 29.78 12.83
C GLN A 660 -13.81 28.36 12.90
N ARG A 661 -13.22 27.56 13.78
CA ARG A 661 -13.62 26.19 14.03
C ARG A 661 -14.80 26.19 14.99
N GLY A 662 -15.97 25.80 14.47
CA GLY A 662 -17.19 25.73 15.25
C GLY A 662 -17.17 24.63 16.32
N ARG A 663 -18.17 24.64 17.20
CA ARG A 663 -18.38 23.57 18.21
C ARG A 663 -18.65 22.19 17.60
N ASN A 664 -19.08 22.16 16.33
CA ASN A 664 -19.24 20.96 15.53
C ASN A 664 -17.89 20.37 15.04
N GLY A 665 -16.76 21.00 15.38
CA GLY A 665 -15.43 20.52 15.02
C GLY A 665 -14.99 20.86 13.60
N ALA A 666 -15.80 21.61 12.85
CA ALA A 666 -15.58 21.98 11.44
C ALA A 666 -15.35 23.49 11.27
N ASN A 667 -14.59 23.86 10.23
CA ASN A 667 -14.37 25.23 9.80
C ASN A 667 -15.08 25.45 8.46
N GLU A 668 -16.27 26.07 8.50
CA GLU A 668 -17.14 26.25 7.32
C GLU A 668 -16.49 27.16 6.25
N ALA A 669 -15.67 28.14 6.65
CA ALA A 669 -14.99 29.00 5.69
C ALA A 669 -13.97 28.22 4.85
N GLU A 670 -13.24 27.28 5.47
CA GLU A 670 -12.38 26.36 4.72
C GLU A 670 -13.20 25.40 3.83
N VAL A 671 -14.38 24.95 4.27
CA VAL A 671 -15.26 24.07 3.48
C VAL A 671 -15.71 24.75 2.18
N GLU A 672 -16.19 25.99 2.26
CA GLU A 672 -16.58 26.74 1.07
C GLU A 672 -15.39 26.98 0.15
N ARG A 673 -14.21 27.29 0.73
CA ARG A 673 -13.00 27.48 -0.08
C ARG A 673 -12.55 26.20 -0.80
N VAL A 674 -12.69 25.03 -0.16
CA VAL A 674 -12.46 23.73 -0.82
C VAL A 674 -13.38 23.59 -2.04
N LEU A 675 -14.68 23.87 -1.87
CA LEU A 675 -15.66 23.75 -2.94
C LEU A 675 -15.36 24.69 -4.11
N GLU A 676 -14.97 25.94 -3.83
CA GLU A 676 -14.55 26.89 -4.86
C GLU A 676 -13.34 26.38 -5.66
N LEU A 677 -12.32 25.86 -4.98
CA LEU A 677 -11.12 25.32 -5.61
C LEU A 677 -11.42 24.11 -6.49
N ILE A 678 -12.28 23.20 -6.03
CA ILE A 678 -12.74 22.06 -6.82
C ILE A 678 -13.49 22.56 -8.05
N THR A 679 -14.46 23.45 -7.87
CA THR A 679 -15.31 23.96 -8.97
C THR A 679 -14.47 24.68 -10.03
N ALA A 680 -13.49 25.49 -9.61
CA ALA A 680 -12.55 26.13 -10.52
C ALA A 680 -11.72 25.11 -11.31
N HIS A 681 -11.23 24.06 -10.64
CA HIS A 681 -10.46 23.00 -11.29
C HIS A 681 -11.32 22.18 -12.28
N LEU A 682 -12.57 21.86 -11.92
CA LEU A 682 -13.49 21.19 -12.83
C LEU A 682 -13.75 22.02 -14.10
N ALA A 683 -13.94 23.34 -13.94
CA ALA A 683 -14.14 24.25 -15.06
C ALA A 683 -12.89 24.35 -15.96
N GLU A 684 -11.70 24.43 -15.38
CA GLU A 684 -10.41 24.47 -16.11
C GLU A 684 -10.23 23.25 -17.03
N TYR A 685 -10.61 22.06 -16.54
CA TYR A 685 -10.43 20.80 -17.27
C TYR A 685 -11.70 20.30 -17.96
N GLN A 686 -12.79 21.08 -18.04
CA GLN A 686 -14.08 20.60 -18.56
C GLN A 686 -13.98 20.09 -20.01
N SER A 687 -13.23 20.77 -20.87
CA SER A 687 -13.01 20.41 -22.27
C SER A 687 -11.78 19.51 -22.49
N SER A 688 -10.97 19.27 -21.46
CA SER A 688 -9.76 18.45 -21.58
C SER A 688 -10.10 16.96 -21.65
N PRO A 689 -9.45 16.17 -22.53
CA PRO A 689 -9.58 14.72 -22.54
C PRO A 689 -8.92 14.07 -21.31
N LEU A 690 -7.95 14.76 -20.70
CA LEU A 690 -7.30 14.34 -19.46
C LEU A 690 -7.98 15.03 -18.28
N LYS A 691 -8.46 14.23 -17.33
CA LYS A 691 -9.14 14.68 -16.11
C LYS A 691 -8.24 14.38 -14.91
N PRO A 692 -7.49 15.37 -14.39
CA PRO A 692 -6.60 15.18 -13.26
C PRO A 692 -7.39 14.75 -12.03
N SER A 693 -6.81 13.87 -11.24
CA SER A 693 -7.44 13.34 -10.04
C SER A 693 -7.37 14.34 -8.88
N ILE A 694 -8.47 14.47 -8.12
CA ILE A 694 -8.60 15.43 -7.01
C ILE A 694 -8.67 14.71 -5.66
N GLY A 695 -7.93 15.21 -4.67
CA GLY A 695 -8.01 14.77 -3.29
C GLY A 695 -8.23 15.93 -2.34
N VAL A 696 -9.13 15.77 -1.37
CA VAL A 696 -9.31 16.70 -0.26
C VAL A 696 -9.01 15.98 1.04
N LEU A 697 -8.01 16.46 1.76
CA LEU A 697 -7.58 15.88 3.03
C LEU A 697 -7.87 16.83 4.18
N SER A 698 -8.41 16.30 5.27
CA SER A 698 -8.42 17.01 6.56
C SER A 698 -8.04 16.06 7.70
N PRO A 699 -7.25 16.48 8.69
CA PRO A 699 -6.93 15.63 9.84
C PRO A 699 -8.15 15.27 10.70
N PHE A 700 -9.24 16.05 10.62
CA PHE A 700 -10.40 15.90 11.48
C PHE A 700 -11.59 15.28 10.74
N ARG A 701 -12.17 14.23 11.31
CA ARG A 701 -13.30 13.51 10.70
C ARG A 701 -14.53 14.41 10.51
N ASP A 702 -14.84 15.28 11.47
CA ASP A 702 -15.97 16.21 11.38
C ASP A 702 -15.84 17.16 10.18
N GLN A 703 -14.62 17.64 9.90
CA GLN A 703 -14.33 18.47 8.73
C GLN A 703 -14.50 17.68 7.43
N VAL A 704 -14.00 16.44 7.37
CA VAL A 704 -14.17 15.54 6.22
C VAL A 704 -15.64 15.31 5.89
N GLU A 705 -16.45 14.96 6.90
CA GLU A 705 -17.88 14.70 6.69
C GLU A 705 -18.62 15.98 6.26
N ARG A 706 -18.25 17.13 6.82
CA ARG A 706 -18.80 18.42 6.39
C ARG A 706 -18.49 18.75 4.93
N ILE A 707 -17.23 18.55 4.51
CA ILE A 707 -16.81 18.73 3.12
C ILE A 707 -17.57 17.76 2.18
N ARG A 708 -17.68 16.48 2.56
CA ARG A 708 -18.41 15.46 1.77
C ARG A 708 -19.87 15.85 1.56
N LEU A 709 -20.56 16.27 2.63
CA LEU A 709 -21.94 16.73 2.56
C LEU A 709 -22.08 17.93 1.62
N ARG A 710 -21.19 18.91 1.75
CA ARG A 710 -21.23 20.13 0.92
C ARG A 710 -20.97 19.86 -0.56
N ILE A 711 -20.00 18.99 -0.86
CA ILE A 711 -19.69 18.55 -2.23
C ILE A 711 -20.88 17.78 -2.81
N GLY A 712 -21.43 16.80 -2.07
CA GLY A 712 -22.54 15.97 -2.54
C GLY A 712 -23.83 16.75 -2.79
N ALA A 713 -24.03 17.87 -2.09
CA ALA A 713 -25.16 18.77 -2.32
C ALA A 713 -24.99 19.69 -3.54
N THR A 714 -23.76 19.86 -4.05
CA THR A 714 -23.44 20.88 -5.06
C THR A 714 -23.01 20.30 -6.40
N LEU A 715 -22.23 19.22 -6.40
CA LEU A 715 -21.60 18.65 -7.59
C LEU A 715 -22.29 17.34 -8.02
N PRO A 716 -22.54 17.13 -9.32
CA PRO A 716 -23.13 15.90 -9.83
C PRO A 716 -22.17 14.72 -9.68
N LEU A 717 -22.72 13.53 -9.43
CA LEU A 717 -21.96 12.30 -9.18
C LEU A 717 -21.01 11.91 -10.35
N GLU A 718 -21.39 12.25 -11.58
CA GLU A 718 -20.59 11.98 -12.78
C GLU A 718 -19.24 12.71 -12.75
N GLN A 719 -19.23 13.99 -12.38
CA GLN A 719 -18.00 14.78 -12.26
C GLN A 719 -17.09 14.24 -11.14
N LEU A 720 -17.67 13.80 -10.02
CA LEU A 720 -16.91 13.21 -8.93
C LEU A 720 -16.17 11.94 -9.37
N ARG A 721 -16.82 11.10 -10.19
CA ARG A 721 -16.22 9.87 -10.74
C ARG A 721 -15.16 10.16 -11.79
N GLU A 722 -15.45 11.08 -12.71
CA GLU A 722 -14.56 11.45 -13.80
C GLU A 722 -13.21 11.98 -13.28
N PHE A 723 -13.24 12.82 -12.25
CA PHE A 723 -12.05 13.36 -11.58
C PHE A 723 -11.53 12.49 -10.44
N ARG A 724 -12.09 11.28 -10.24
CA ARG A 724 -11.69 10.33 -9.18
C ARG A 724 -11.55 11.01 -7.81
N LEU A 725 -12.51 11.87 -7.48
CA LEU A 725 -12.46 12.73 -6.30
C LEU A 725 -12.55 11.89 -5.03
N LEU A 726 -11.60 12.10 -4.11
CA LEU A 726 -11.61 11.50 -2.77
C LEU A 726 -11.54 12.58 -1.71
N VAL A 727 -12.37 12.46 -0.67
CA VAL A 727 -12.34 13.31 0.52
C VAL A 727 -12.18 12.41 1.72
N ASP A 728 -11.08 12.50 2.46
CA ASP A 728 -10.87 11.68 3.67
C ASP A 728 -9.79 12.28 4.60
N THR A 729 -9.57 11.59 5.71
CA THR A 729 -8.46 11.81 6.65
C THR A 729 -7.15 11.22 6.10
N PRO A 730 -5.97 11.52 6.70
CA PRO A 730 -4.71 10.90 6.32
C PRO A 730 -4.75 9.37 6.23
N TYR A 731 -5.53 8.70 7.08
CA TYR A 731 -5.70 7.24 7.04
C TYR A 731 -6.41 6.77 5.77
N GLY A 732 -7.44 7.48 5.29
CA GLY A 732 -8.13 7.14 4.05
C GLY A 732 -7.30 7.43 2.80
N PHE A 733 -6.31 8.31 2.90
CA PHE A 733 -5.35 8.60 1.83
C PHE A 733 -4.09 7.72 1.86
N GLN A 734 -4.01 6.75 2.76
CA GLN A 734 -2.86 5.87 2.83
C GLN A 734 -2.85 4.93 1.62
N GLY A 735 -1.70 4.83 0.93
CA GLY A 735 -1.59 4.14 -0.36
C GLY A 735 -2.22 4.90 -1.54
N GLU A 736 -2.99 5.96 -1.28
CA GLU A 736 -3.65 6.78 -2.29
C GLU A 736 -2.82 8.01 -2.68
N GLU A 737 -3.02 8.47 -3.92
CA GLU A 737 -2.37 9.67 -4.45
C GLU A 737 -3.29 10.39 -5.44
N ARG A 738 -3.12 11.72 -5.57
CA ARG A 738 -3.93 12.56 -6.47
C ARG A 738 -3.06 13.60 -7.16
N ASP A 739 -3.49 14.06 -8.33
CA ASP A 739 -2.78 15.10 -9.09
C ASP A 739 -2.85 16.43 -8.36
N LEU A 740 -4.05 16.78 -7.89
CA LEU A 740 -4.33 17.93 -7.02
C LEU A 740 -4.72 17.44 -5.62
N MET A 741 -4.00 17.90 -4.60
CA MET A 741 -4.40 17.75 -3.20
C MET A 741 -4.78 19.09 -2.58
N ILE A 742 -5.92 19.14 -1.89
CA ILE A 742 -6.36 20.28 -1.08
C ILE A 742 -6.35 19.84 0.38
N LEU A 743 -5.53 20.48 1.21
CA LEU A 743 -5.43 20.17 2.64
C LEU A 743 -6.17 21.25 3.44
N SER A 744 -7.30 20.88 4.04
CA SER A 744 -8.05 21.72 4.98
C SER A 744 -7.63 21.36 6.40
N PHE A 745 -6.84 22.24 7.03
CA PHE A 745 -6.36 21.98 8.39
C PHE A 745 -7.45 22.15 9.44
N ALA A 746 -8.47 23.00 9.21
CA ALA A 746 -9.52 23.33 10.17
C ALA A 746 -8.97 23.68 11.56
N ILE A 747 -7.85 24.42 11.58
CA ILE A 747 -7.21 24.95 12.78
C ILE A 747 -7.30 26.47 12.70
N ASP A 748 -7.84 27.08 13.76
CA ASP A 748 -7.87 28.52 13.98
C ASP A 748 -6.98 28.90 15.17
N ARG A 749 -7.05 30.17 15.59
CA ARG A 749 -6.25 30.72 16.70
C ARG A 749 -6.62 30.17 18.08
N GLU A 750 -7.79 29.57 18.24
CA GLU A 750 -8.30 29.07 19.53
C GLU A 750 -8.16 27.55 19.65
N SER A 751 -7.87 26.86 18.55
CA SER A 751 -7.84 25.39 18.44
C SER A 751 -6.44 24.78 18.63
N SER A 752 -5.57 25.39 19.45
CA SER A 752 -4.19 24.92 19.66
C SER A 752 -4.09 23.47 20.16
N GLN A 753 -5.05 23.00 20.96
CA GLN A 753 -5.10 21.60 21.39
C GLN A 753 -5.38 20.62 20.23
N ALA A 754 -6.23 21.00 19.28
CA ALA A 754 -6.50 20.19 18.10
C ALA A 754 -5.30 20.14 17.16
N ALA A 755 -4.49 21.21 17.11
CA ALA A 755 -3.26 21.24 16.32
C ALA A 755 -2.23 20.18 16.75
N ASN A 756 -2.17 19.83 18.04
CA ASN A 756 -1.26 18.79 18.55
C ASN A 756 -1.48 17.41 17.89
N TYR A 757 -2.70 17.13 17.41
CA TYR A 757 -2.98 15.89 16.67
C TYR A 757 -2.18 15.79 15.36
N LEU A 758 -1.93 16.93 14.69
CA LEU A 758 -1.07 17.02 13.50
C LEU A 758 0.43 16.96 13.84
N ASN A 759 0.82 17.07 15.11
CA ASN A 759 2.23 17.02 15.50
C ASN A 759 2.79 15.59 15.57
N ARG A 760 2.03 14.60 15.10
CA ARG A 760 2.47 13.23 14.90
C ARG A 760 3.20 13.09 13.57
N ALA A 761 4.45 12.65 13.61
CA ALA A 761 5.33 12.55 12.43
C ALA A 761 4.75 11.67 11.30
N ASP A 762 4.22 10.51 11.65
CA ASP A 762 3.62 9.54 10.73
C ASP A 762 2.40 10.12 9.98
N LEU A 763 1.48 10.72 10.72
CA LEU A 763 0.26 11.33 10.19
C LEU A 763 0.58 12.55 9.32
N PHE A 764 1.46 13.42 9.79
CA PHE A 764 1.83 14.64 9.09
C PHE A 764 2.55 14.32 7.77
N ASN A 765 3.50 13.38 7.79
CA ASN A 765 4.23 12.95 6.62
C ASN A 765 3.30 12.32 5.57
N VAL A 766 2.33 11.50 5.97
CA VAL A 766 1.31 10.99 5.04
C VAL A 766 0.52 12.15 4.43
N ALA A 767 0.02 13.09 5.25
CA ALA A 767 -0.82 14.19 4.78
C ALA A 767 -0.16 15.03 3.68
N ILE A 768 1.13 15.36 3.81
CA ILE A 768 1.83 16.26 2.89
C ILE A 768 2.47 15.56 1.67
N THR A 769 2.40 14.22 1.57
CA THR A 769 3.09 13.43 0.51
C THR A 769 2.14 12.75 -0.48
N ARG A 770 0.87 13.15 -0.52
CA ARG A 770 -0.16 12.55 -1.39
C ARG A 770 -0.26 13.19 -2.78
N ALA A 771 0.25 14.42 -2.93
CA ALA A 771 0.17 15.20 -4.16
C ALA A 771 1.21 14.77 -5.20
N ARG A 772 0.81 14.65 -6.47
CA ARG A 772 1.73 14.43 -7.60
C ARG A 772 2.18 15.73 -8.25
N GLU A 773 1.22 16.60 -8.58
CA GLU A 773 1.47 17.80 -9.38
C GLU A 773 1.24 19.10 -8.60
N ARG A 774 0.14 19.19 -7.82
CA ARG A 774 -0.19 20.40 -7.06
C ARG A 774 -0.78 20.10 -5.69
N GLN A 775 -0.42 20.92 -4.70
CA GLN A 775 -0.97 20.89 -3.35
C GLN A 775 -1.35 22.30 -2.88
N VAL A 776 -2.59 22.46 -2.42
CA VAL A 776 -3.11 23.71 -1.85
C VAL A 776 -3.41 23.50 -0.38
N LEU A 777 -2.87 24.35 0.47
CA LEU A 777 -3.05 24.32 1.92
C LEU A 777 -4.03 25.43 2.33
N LEU A 778 -5.05 25.08 3.09
CA LEU A 778 -5.98 26.02 3.69
C LEU A 778 -5.70 26.10 5.19
N PHE A 779 -5.39 27.29 5.70
CA PHE A 779 -5.05 27.50 7.10
C PHE A 779 -5.71 28.76 7.64
N SER A 780 -6.46 28.64 8.73
CA SER A 780 -7.14 29.76 9.39
C SER A 780 -6.46 30.29 10.66
N GLY A 781 -5.36 29.67 11.10
CA GLY A 781 -4.66 30.04 12.33
C GLY A 781 -3.48 31.00 12.13
N ASP A 782 -2.74 31.17 13.23
CA ASP A 782 -1.40 31.79 13.24
C ASP A 782 -0.39 30.74 13.68
N GLU A 783 0.54 30.38 12.78
CA GLU A 783 1.55 29.36 13.05
C GLU A 783 2.49 29.72 14.21
N ARG A 784 2.63 31.00 14.54
CA ARG A 784 3.52 31.47 15.63
C ARG A 784 3.00 31.08 17.01
N GLN A 785 1.72 30.77 17.12
CA GLN A 785 1.09 30.26 18.35
C GLN A 785 1.45 28.80 18.62
N LEU A 786 1.96 28.07 17.63
CA LEU A 786 2.47 26.71 17.78
C LEU A 786 3.95 26.77 18.20
N SER A 787 4.43 25.74 18.91
CA SER A 787 5.84 25.66 19.29
C SER A 787 6.75 25.61 18.04
N ALA A 788 7.99 26.11 18.16
CA ALA A 788 8.96 26.10 17.05
C ALA A 788 9.28 24.68 16.53
N THR A 789 9.11 23.66 17.37
CA THR A 789 9.30 22.25 17.01
C THR A 789 8.06 21.63 16.36
N HIS A 790 6.92 22.31 16.36
CA HIS A 790 5.67 21.79 15.82
C HIS A 790 5.75 21.60 14.30
N LEU A 791 5.36 20.41 13.82
CA LEU A 791 5.48 20.03 12.40
C LEU A 791 4.74 20.99 11.46
N LEU A 792 3.48 21.32 11.76
CA LEU A 792 2.70 22.28 10.97
C LEU A 792 3.40 23.65 10.88
N ARG A 793 3.91 24.19 11.98
CA ARG A 793 4.63 25.48 11.96
C ARG A 793 5.87 25.40 11.10
N ARG A 794 6.71 24.39 11.31
CA ARG A 794 7.94 24.19 10.52
C ARG A 794 7.63 24.09 9.03
N TYR A 795 6.53 23.43 8.66
CA TYR A 795 6.10 23.30 7.28
C TYR A 795 5.61 24.64 6.71
N LEU A 796 4.79 25.39 7.43
CA LEU A 796 4.31 26.70 6.99
C LEU A 796 5.43 27.74 6.88
N GLU A 797 6.40 27.72 7.80
CA GLU A 797 7.60 28.56 7.73
C GLU A 797 8.54 28.14 6.58
N PHE A 798 8.61 26.83 6.28
CA PHE A 798 9.38 26.32 5.14
C PHE A 798 8.86 26.84 3.80
N LEU A 799 7.55 27.02 3.65
CA LEU A 799 6.93 27.60 2.44
C LEU A 799 7.32 29.06 2.20
N GLN A 800 7.68 29.79 3.26
CA GLN A 800 8.07 31.21 3.18
C GLN A 800 9.53 31.38 2.78
N LYS A 801 10.34 30.31 2.83
CA LYS A 801 11.73 30.37 2.37
C LYS A 801 11.73 30.49 0.85
N PRO A 802 12.38 31.52 0.27
CA PRO A 802 12.53 31.59 -1.19
C PRO A 802 13.13 30.29 -1.71
N GLY A 803 12.60 29.79 -2.82
CA GLY A 803 13.18 28.64 -3.52
C GLY A 803 14.68 28.87 -3.71
N VAL A 804 15.49 27.81 -3.61
CA VAL A 804 16.93 27.92 -3.82
C VAL A 804 17.13 28.39 -5.26
N SER A 805 17.56 29.64 -5.46
CA SER A 805 17.95 30.09 -6.78
C SER A 805 19.24 29.39 -7.15
N TRP A 806 19.23 28.61 -8.22
CA TRP A 806 20.46 28.04 -8.75
C TRP A 806 21.37 29.19 -9.16
N GLN A 807 22.52 29.29 -8.51
CA GLN A 807 23.58 30.22 -8.88
C GLN A 807 24.62 29.43 -9.67
N ALA A 808 24.89 29.87 -10.90
CA ALA A 808 25.99 29.33 -11.68
C ALA A 808 27.28 29.44 -10.88
N GLY A 809 27.90 28.31 -10.54
CA GLY A 809 29.27 28.30 -10.03
C GLY A 809 30.21 28.98 -11.04
N ALA A 810 31.32 29.57 -10.57
CA ALA A 810 32.32 30.17 -11.43
C ALA A 810 32.76 29.19 -12.53
N VAL A 811 32.39 29.49 -13.77
CA VAL A 811 32.69 28.66 -14.95
C VAL A 811 34.11 28.97 -15.40
N GLN A 812 34.96 27.95 -15.58
CA GLN A 812 36.28 28.11 -16.20
C GLN A 812 36.14 28.45 -17.69
N ASP A 813 37.04 29.29 -18.24
CA ASP A 813 36.99 29.85 -19.60
C ASP A 813 36.64 28.84 -20.72
N THR A 814 37.09 27.58 -20.62
CA THR A 814 36.85 26.57 -21.68
C THR A 814 35.44 26.00 -21.70
N ARG A 815 34.76 25.86 -20.55
CA ARG A 815 33.34 25.49 -20.49
C ARG A 815 32.46 26.65 -20.97
N GLN A 816 32.88 27.88 -20.69
CA GLN A 816 32.16 29.09 -21.09
C GLN A 816 31.94 29.15 -22.61
N ASN A 817 32.96 28.80 -23.39
CA ASN A 817 32.87 28.78 -24.86
C ASN A 817 31.82 27.79 -25.38
N LEU A 818 31.69 26.61 -24.75
CA LEU A 818 30.65 25.64 -25.11
C LEU A 818 29.26 26.16 -24.74
N CYS A 819 29.09 26.71 -23.52
CA CYS A 819 27.82 27.30 -23.10
C CYS A 819 27.38 28.42 -24.04
N GLN A 820 28.28 29.36 -24.36
CA GLN A 820 27.99 30.46 -25.29
C GLN A 820 27.63 29.97 -26.70
N ALA A 821 28.32 28.94 -27.20
CA ALA A 821 28.00 28.34 -28.49
C ALA A 821 26.59 27.73 -28.50
N LEU A 822 26.20 27.04 -27.42
CA LEU A 822 24.85 26.48 -27.27
C LEU A 822 23.78 27.58 -27.14
N GLU A 823 24.04 28.59 -26.31
CA GLU A 823 23.14 29.74 -26.12
C GLU A 823 22.91 30.51 -27.43
N SER A 824 23.95 30.67 -28.27
CA SER A 824 23.83 31.29 -29.59
C SER A 824 22.88 30.54 -30.55
N GLN A 825 22.60 29.26 -30.27
CA GLN A 825 21.67 28.42 -31.02
C GLN A 825 20.26 28.37 -30.39
N GLY A 826 20.00 29.21 -29.38
CA GLY A 826 18.72 29.27 -28.65
C GLY A 826 18.54 28.16 -27.61
N VAL A 827 19.62 27.54 -27.15
CA VAL A 827 19.59 26.53 -26.07
C VAL A 827 19.78 27.22 -24.73
N SER A 828 18.87 26.99 -23.78
CA SER A 828 19.08 27.38 -22.39
C SER A 828 20.03 26.40 -21.71
N VAL A 829 21.07 26.89 -21.03
CA VAL A 829 22.11 26.07 -20.41
C VAL A 829 22.22 26.37 -18.92
N TRP A 830 22.30 25.31 -18.11
CA TRP A 830 22.57 25.38 -16.67
C TRP A 830 23.77 24.48 -16.36
N SER A 831 24.78 25.00 -15.70
CA SER A 831 25.99 24.24 -15.33
C SER A 831 25.87 23.65 -13.92
N HIS A 832 26.56 22.55 -13.59
CA HIS A 832 26.56 22.01 -12.21
C HIS A 832 25.15 21.90 -11.59
N TYR A 833 24.18 21.43 -12.38
CA TYR A 833 22.77 21.42 -11.96
C TYR A 833 22.47 20.15 -11.16
N PRO A 834 21.94 20.23 -9.93
CA PRO A 834 21.55 19.05 -9.17
C PRO A 834 20.29 18.42 -9.78
N LEU A 835 20.34 17.12 -10.06
CA LEU A 835 19.21 16.36 -10.60
C LEU A 835 19.36 14.89 -10.22
N ALA A 836 18.29 14.27 -9.75
CA ALA A 836 18.26 12.85 -9.38
C ALA A 836 19.41 12.44 -8.43
N GLY A 837 19.75 13.30 -7.45
CA GLY A 837 20.78 13.04 -6.43
C GLY A 837 22.22 13.14 -6.94
N GLN A 838 22.44 13.72 -8.11
CA GLN A 838 23.77 13.95 -8.68
C GLN A 838 23.89 15.35 -9.30
N VAL A 839 25.11 15.85 -9.44
CA VAL A 839 25.39 17.14 -10.09
C VAL A 839 25.75 16.89 -11.55
N LEU A 840 24.99 17.47 -12.46
CA LEU A 840 25.22 17.39 -13.90
C LEU A 840 26.24 18.43 -14.34
N ASP A 841 27.12 18.08 -15.29
CA ASP A 841 28.06 19.05 -15.86
C ASP A 841 27.32 20.17 -16.58
N LEU A 842 26.46 19.82 -17.54
CA LEU A 842 25.53 20.74 -18.19
C LEU A 842 24.15 20.11 -18.31
N PHE A 843 23.12 20.89 -17.99
CA PHE A 843 21.74 20.65 -18.36
C PHE A 843 21.36 21.64 -19.46
N CYS A 844 20.76 21.15 -20.53
CA CYS A 844 20.38 21.93 -21.70
C CYS A 844 18.88 21.76 -21.98
N ARG A 845 18.22 22.84 -22.39
CA ARG A 845 16.80 22.82 -22.79
C ARG A 845 16.58 23.63 -24.07
N ARG A 846 15.78 23.07 -24.98
CA ARG A 846 15.27 23.76 -26.17
C ARG A 846 13.81 23.36 -26.38
N GLY A 847 12.89 24.31 -26.24
CA GLY A 847 11.46 23.99 -26.15
C GLY A 847 11.16 23.03 -24.99
N ASP A 848 10.45 21.94 -25.27
CA ASP A 848 10.12 20.90 -24.27
C ASP A 848 11.21 19.83 -24.12
N LYS A 849 12.21 19.80 -25.01
CA LYS A 849 13.28 18.80 -24.97
C LYS A 849 14.38 19.21 -23.99
N CYS A 850 14.82 18.25 -23.20
CA CYS A 850 15.87 18.40 -22.20
C CYS A 850 17.00 17.39 -22.46
N LEU A 851 18.25 17.82 -22.30
CA LEU A 851 19.44 17.00 -22.49
C LEU A 851 20.44 17.27 -21.36
N ALA A 852 21.00 16.21 -20.78
CA ALA A 852 22.19 16.30 -19.94
C ALA A 852 23.44 16.02 -20.77
N ILE A 853 24.46 16.86 -20.65
CA ILE A 853 25.76 16.65 -21.29
C ILE A 853 26.77 16.26 -20.20
N ASP A 854 27.40 15.11 -20.35
CA ASP A 854 28.57 14.69 -19.55
C ASP A 854 29.84 15.20 -20.25
N LEU A 855 30.59 16.06 -19.58
CA LEU A 855 31.77 16.71 -20.14
C LEU A 855 33.03 15.90 -19.82
N ILE A 856 33.50 15.12 -20.79
CA ILE A 856 34.59 14.17 -20.59
C ILE A 856 35.97 14.82 -20.81
N GLY A 857 36.73 14.93 -19.73
CA GLY A 857 38.11 15.45 -19.76
C GLY A 857 38.19 16.96 -20.00
N PHE A 858 37.13 17.71 -19.67
CA PHE A 858 37.18 19.17 -19.63
C PHE A 858 37.98 19.63 -18.40
N PRO A 859 38.67 20.79 -18.45
CA PRO A 859 39.34 21.35 -17.28
C PRO A 859 38.39 21.57 -16.10
N GLY A 860 38.86 21.31 -14.88
CA GLY A 860 38.10 21.54 -13.64
C GLY A 860 37.26 20.33 -13.21
N GLU A 861 36.05 20.57 -12.70
CA GLU A 861 35.14 19.52 -12.18
C GLU A 861 34.61 18.53 -13.26
N GLY A 862 35.13 18.57 -14.49
CA GLY A 862 34.81 17.66 -15.60
C GLY A 862 36.02 16.87 -16.11
N GLU A 863 37.08 16.71 -15.33
CA GLU A 863 38.25 15.94 -15.78
C GLU A 863 37.97 14.43 -15.94
N GLY A 864 36.92 13.93 -15.29
CA GLY A 864 36.47 12.55 -15.34
C GLY A 864 35.38 12.30 -16.39
N PHE A 865 34.57 11.28 -16.15
CA PHE A 865 33.34 10.97 -16.87
C PHE A 865 32.35 10.31 -15.90
N LEU A 866 31.06 10.31 -16.22
CA LEU A 866 30.06 9.64 -15.40
C LEU A 866 30.17 8.10 -15.50
N GLU A 867 30.08 7.40 -14.38
CA GLU A 867 29.94 5.94 -14.40
C GLU A 867 28.60 5.52 -15.03
N LEU A 868 28.55 4.33 -15.63
CA LEU A 868 27.36 3.84 -16.36
C LEU A 868 26.08 3.85 -15.51
N GLU A 869 26.19 3.54 -14.21
CA GLU A 869 25.06 3.59 -13.28
C GLU A 869 24.41 4.98 -13.23
N ARG A 870 25.20 6.06 -13.29
CA ARG A 870 24.69 7.44 -13.29
C ARG A 870 23.93 7.76 -14.58
N TYR A 871 24.36 7.21 -15.72
CA TYR A 871 23.62 7.32 -16.97
C TYR A 871 22.25 6.62 -16.89
N LEU A 872 22.18 5.46 -16.24
CA LEU A 872 20.93 4.73 -16.04
C LEU A 872 19.98 5.46 -15.08
N VAL A 873 20.49 6.11 -14.03
CA VAL A 873 19.70 6.98 -13.14
C VAL A 873 19.06 8.12 -13.95
N LEU A 874 19.83 8.79 -14.81
CA LEU A 874 19.31 9.87 -15.65
C LEU A 874 18.29 9.40 -16.68
N ALA A 875 18.52 8.23 -17.29
CA ALA A 875 17.57 7.61 -18.19
C ALA A 875 16.24 7.29 -17.47
N ARG A 876 16.28 6.73 -16.25
CA ARG A 876 15.09 6.53 -15.40
C ARG A 876 14.42 7.83 -14.98
N ALA A 877 15.20 8.91 -14.80
CA ALA A 877 14.67 10.25 -14.58
C ALA A 877 14.07 10.89 -15.85
N GLY A 878 14.02 10.18 -16.97
CA GLY A 878 13.48 10.67 -18.24
C GLY A 878 14.34 11.77 -18.86
N LEU A 879 15.66 11.76 -18.62
CA LEU A 879 16.59 12.72 -19.18
C LEU A 879 17.55 12.02 -20.14
N GLU A 880 17.56 12.45 -21.39
CA GLU A 880 18.55 11.98 -22.36
C GLU A 880 19.95 12.51 -21.98
N THR A 881 20.97 11.69 -22.21
CA THR A 881 22.36 12.01 -21.87
C THR A 881 23.28 11.93 -23.08
N LEU A 882 24.23 12.87 -23.18
CA LEU A 882 25.25 12.92 -24.23
C LEU A 882 26.67 13.08 -23.63
N PRO A 883 27.55 12.08 -23.75
CA PRO A 883 28.97 12.20 -23.37
C PRO A 883 29.79 12.96 -24.41
N LEU A 884 30.16 14.21 -24.11
CA LEU A 884 30.97 15.06 -24.98
C LEU A 884 32.39 15.19 -24.45
N SER A 885 33.39 14.72 -25.21
CA SER A 885 34.79 14.87 -24.82
C SER A 885 35.39 16.21 -25.22
N TYR A 886 36.27 16.75 -24.37
CA TYR A 886 36.98 18.00 -24.63
C TYR A 886 37.80 17.93 -25.93
N GLY A 887 38.52 16.82 -26.15
CA GLY A 887 39.27 16.62 -27.38
C GLY A 887 38.40 16.70 -28.65
N LEU A 888 37.15 16.23 -28.58
CA LEU A 888 36.23 16.31 -29.71
C LEU A 888 35.66 17.72 -29.91
N TRP A 889 35.27 18.38 -28.82
CA TRP A 889 34.86 19.79 -28.85
C TRP A 889 35.93 20.68 -29.47
N ARG A 890 37.21 20.45 -29.14
CA ARG A 890 38.34 21.22 -29.67
C ARG A 890 38.58 20.98 -31.17
N GLU A 891 38.57 19.73 -31.61
CA GLU A 891 38.97 19.37 -32.98
C GLU A 891 37.82 19.41 -33.98
N ALA A 892 36.57 19.27 -33.53
CA ALA A 892 35.37 19.32 -34.38
C ALA A 892 34.15 19.94 -33.65
N PRO A 893 34.20 21.24 -33.29
CA PRO A 893 33.15 21.90 -32.51
C PRO A 893 31.79 21.92 -33.23
N GLU A 894 31.76 22.10 -34.55
CA GLU A 894 30.52 22.09 -35.33
C GLU A 894 29.82 20.73 -35.28
N GLN A 895 30.58 19.62 -35.36
CA GLN A 895 30.02 18.27 -35.26
C GLN A 895 29.47 18.00 -33.86
N ALA A 896 30.18 18.46 -32.82
CA ALA A 896 29.72 18.35 -31.44
C ALA A 896 28.42 19.14 -31.22
N LEU A 897 28.35 20.37 -31.75
CA LEU A 897 27.17 21.22 -31.66
C LEU A 897 25.98 20.60 -32.40
N GLN A 898 26.18 20.10 -33.64
CA GLN A 898 25.14 19.38 -34.39
C GLN A 898 24.62 18.15 -33.64
N ALA A 899 25.50 17.37 -32.99
CA ALA A 899 25.10 16.20 -32.23
C ALA A 899 24.25 16.56 -30.99
N VAL A 900 24.53 17.69 -30.34
CA VAL A 900 23.71 18.22 -29.25
C VAL A 900 22.37 18.73 -29.78
N LEU A 901 22.39 19.54 -30.84
CA LEU A 901 21.18 20.12 -31.42
C LEU A 901 20.23 19.07 -32.03
N ALA A 902 20.73 17.94 -32.51
CA ALA A 902 19.91 16.86 -33.04
C ALA A 902 19.08 16.14 -31.94
N ARG A 903 19.52 16.22 -30.68
CA ARG A 903 18.84 15.63 -29.51
C ARG A 903 17.92 16.63 -28.79
N LEU A 904 18.18 17.93 -28.98
CA LEU A 904 17.33 19.04 -28.56
C LEU A 904 16.31 19.43 -29.64
#